data_AF-A0A538HLG3-F1
#
_entry.id   AF-A0A538HLG3-F1
#
_cell.length_a   1.000
_cell.length_b   1.000
_cell.length_c   1.000
_cell.angle_alpha   90.00
_cell.angle_beta   90.00
_cell.angle_gamma   90.00
#
_symmetry.space_group_name_H-M   'P 1'
#
loop_
_entity.id
_entity.type
_entity.pdbx_description
1 polymer ?
#
loop_
_entity_poly.entity_id
_entity_poly.type
_entity_poly.pdbx_seq_one_letter_code
_entity_poly.pdbx_strand_id
1 'polypeptide(L)'
;MAVTYAEHLKPIATVYDCMDELSLFSGAPPELRVREQQLLDAADLVFTGGASLYEAKRERHRSVHCFPSSVDADHFLQARAVVEDPADQAAIPRPRIGFVGVIDERVDLALIGDLADARPDWQIVLAGPVTKIAPESLPQRSNIHYLGPKRYEDLPSYLGGWDVAWMPFAHNNATRFISPTKTLEYLAAARPVVSTSIRDVVRPYGENGLVGIADDVEGTIDAVESALAQDPSEHRQRVDALLAETSWDRTWSSMQAQIDRVIVGEPVPRPRSERFDYVVVGAGFAGSTLAERLASQSGKRVLVVERRSHVGGNAYDHYDAAGVLVHRYGPHIFHTNSREVFEYLSDFTEWRRYEHRVRVDALLAETSWDRTWSSMQAQIDRVIVGEPVPRPRSERFDYVVVGAGFAGSTLAERLASQSGKRVLVVERRSHVGGNAYDHYDAAGVLVHRYGPHIFHTNSREVFEYLSDFTEWRRYEHRVRASVDGRLVPLPINLDTINELYGTSLDANGLEEFFASVAEPVDRVRTSEDVVVSKVGRELYEKFFRNYTRKQWDLDPSELDASVTARVPTRLNRDDRYFTDTYQAMPLQGYTRMFERMLDHPNIKVLLQTDYREIDGIFPYDGMIYTGPVDEFFDLRYGKLPYRSLEFRFETHDREWFQPAPVVNFPNEHSYTRCTEFKYLTGQEHAKTTVVYELPRAEGDPYYPVPRPENGELYKRYKALADATPDVHFVGRLATYKYYNMDQVVAQALAVFTRIQTGVRAEPTPAESASRNGGRVRAVRGRQGR
;
A
#
# COMPACT_ATOMS: atom_id res chain seq x y z
N MET A 1 2.67 -4.51 4.69
CA MET A 1 2.48 -4.80 3.25
C MET A 1 3.33 -5.99 2.81
N ALA A 2 4.61 -6.08 3.22
CA ALA A 2 5.48 -7.23 2.94
C ALA A 2 4.91 -8.63 3.25
N VAL A 3 4.22 -8.82 4.37
CA VAL A 3 3.67 -10.14 4.79
C VAL A 3 2.73 -10.74 3.75
N THR A 4 1.79 -9.93 3.25
CA THR A 4 0.79 -10.37 2.26
C THR A 4 1.45 -10.72 0.92
N TYR A 5 2.67 -10.22 0.65
CA TYR A 5 3.48 -10.64 -0.50
C TYR A 5 4.29 -11.91 -0.21
N ALA A 6 4.89 -12.00 0.98
CA ALA A 6 5.75 -13.11 1.37
C ALA A 6 4.98 -14.42 1.60
N GLU A 7 3.71 -14.36 2.02
CA GLU A 7 2.84 -15.53 2.26
C GLU A 7 2.73 -16.47 1.05
N HIS A 8 2.92 -15.94 -0.16
CA HIS A 8 2.80 -16.71 -1.39
C HIS A 8 4.14 -17.23 -1.93
N LEU A 9 5.26 -16.82 -1.32
CA LEU A 9 6.61 -17.24 -1.69
C LEU A 9 7.07 -18.41 -0.80
N LYS A 10 7.97 -19.24 -1.30
CA LYS A 10 8.66 -20.29 -0.52
C LYS A 10 10.14 -19.95 -0.36
N PRO A 11 10.49 -18.93 0.44
CA PRO A 11 11.87 -18.51 0.59
C PRO A 11 12.70 -19.61 1.28
N ILE A 12 14.00 -19.64 0.98
CA ILE A 12 14.95 -20.53 1.67
C ILE A 12 15.15 -20.09 3.13
N ALA A 13 15.06 -18.79 3.39
CA ALA A 13 15.03 -18.18 4.71
C ALA A 13 14.22 -16.87 4.64
N THR A 14 13.36 -16.62 5.64
CA THR A 14 12.66 -15.35 5.82
C THR A 14 13.36 -14.53 6.89
N VAL A 15 13.87 -13.35 6.52
CA VAL A 15 14.49 -12.41 7.47
C VAL A 15 13.59 -11.19 7.61
N TYR A 16 13.14 -10.90 8.83
CA TYR A 16 12.44 -9.68 9.15
C TYR A 16 13.41 -8.66 9.76
N ASP A 17 13.74 -7.62 8.99
CA ASP A 17 14.51 -6.48 9.49
C ASP A 17 13.57 -5.45 10.14
N CYS A 18 13.45 -5.53 11.47
CA CYS A 18 12.59 -4.68 12.29
C CYS A 18 13.39 -3.49 12.82
N MET A 19 13.51 -2.43 12.02
CA MET A 19 14.31 -1.25 12.38
C MET A 19 13.54 -0.21 13.22
N ASP A 20 12.22 -0.12 13.04
CA ASP A 20 11.34 0.81 13.75
C ASP A 20 10.05 0.10 14.19
N GLU A 21 9.45 0.56 15.28
CA GLU A 21 8.11 0.15 15.69
C GLU A 21 7.05 0.98 14.93
N LEU A 22 6.92 0.72 13.62
CA LEU A 22 6.06 1.48 12.72
C LEU A 22 4.59 1.51 13.16
N SER A 23 4.14 0.51 13.93
CA SER A 23 2.78 0.42 14.47
C SER A 23 2.44 1.46 15.54
N LEU A 24 3.45 2.22 15.98
CA LEU A 24 3.34 3.28 16.97
C LEU A 24 3.42 4.71 16.38
N PHE A 25 3.65 4.84 15.07
CA PHE A 25 3.69 6.14 14.39
C PHE A 25 2.29 6.74 14.26
N SER A 26 2.20 8.08 14.22
CA SER A 26 0.92 8.75 14.03
C SER A 26 0.30 8.39 12.68
N GLY A 27 -1.00 8.07 12.67
CA GLY A 27 -1.71 7.63 11.48
C GLY A 27 -1.41 6.21 11.02
N ALA A 28 -0.67 5.40 11.79
CA ALA A 28 -0.44 3.99 11.46
C ALA A 28 -1.76 3.20 11.44
N PRO A 29 -2.06 2.44 10.36
CA PRO A 29 -3.27 1.63 10.29
C PRO A 29 -3.30 0.56 11.40
N PRO A 30 -4.46 0.29 12.05
CA PRO A 30 -4.56 -0.72 13.10
C PRO A 30 -4.09 -2.12 12.68
N GLU A 31 -4.27 -2.46 11.40
CA GLU A 31 -3.88 -3.74 10.80
C GLU A 31 -2.37 -3.95 10.79
N LEU A 32 -1.57 -2.88 10.93
CA LEU A 32 -0.12 -2.97 10.93
C LEU A 32 0.40 -3.81 12.10
N ARG A 33 -0.27 -3.76 13.27
CA ARG A 33 0.08 -4.61 14.43
C ARG A 33 -0.16 -6.09 14.16
N VAL A 34 -1.29 -6.40 13.52
CA VAL A 34 -1.65 -7.77 13.14
C VAL A 34 -0.63 -8.30 12.13
N ARG A 35 -0.31 -7.49 11.12
CA ARG A 35 0.68 -7.84 10.09
C ARG A 35 2.07 -7.99 10.66
N GLU A 36 2.49 -7.13 11.58
CA GLU A 36 3.79 -7.32 12.24
C GLU A 36 3.85 -8.65 12.98
N GLN A 37 2.79 -9.02 13.72
CA GLN A 37 2.76 -10.31 14.41
C GLN A 37 2.85 -11.47 13.42
N GLN A 38 2.13 -11.41 12.30
CA GLN A 38 2.23 -12.42 11.23
C GLN A 38 3.66 -12.52 10.67
N LEU A 39 4.37 -11.39 10.50
CA LEU A 39 5.75 -11.38 10.02
C LEU A 39 6.71 -11.98 11.04
N LEU A 40 6.54 -11.65 12.32
CA LEU A 40 7.31 -12.23 13.41
C LEU A 40 7.09 -13.74 13.49
N ASP A 41 5.87 -14.21 13.29
CA ASP A 41 5.54 -15.65 13.31
C ASP A 41 6.11 -16.41 12.10
N ALA A 42 6.17 -15.75 10.93
CA ALA A 42 6.65 -16.34 9.68
C ALA A 42 8.17 -16.24 9.47
N ALA A 43 8.85 -15.32 10.14
CA ALA A 43 10.27 -15.10 9.99
C ALA A 43 11.11 -16.26 10.58
N ASP A 44 12.22 -16.59 9.93
CA ASP A 44 13.25 -17.47 10.50
C ASP A 44 14.23 -16.68 11.38
N LEU A 45 14.49 -15.42 10.99
CA LEU A 45 15.34 -14.47 11.71
C LEU A 45 14.64 -13.13 11.82
N VAL A 46 14.78 -12.49 12.98
CA VAL A 46 14.39 -11.10 13.17
C VAL A 46 15.64 -10.30 13.53
N PHE A 47 15.92 -9.26 12.77
CA PHE A 47 16.96 -8.28 13.09
C PHE A 47 16.30 -7.04 13.66
N THR A 48 16.99 -6.38 14.59
CA THR A 48 16.50 -5.17 15.25
C THR A 48 17.59 -4.12 15.26
N GLY A 49 17.22 -2.88 14.94
CA GLY A 49 18.16 -1.76 14.81
C GLY A 49 18.69 -1.20 16.12
N GLY A 50 18.21 -1.68 17.27
CA GLY A 50 18.49 -1.10 18.58
C GLY A 50 18.16 -2.04 19.74
N ALA A 51 18.80 -1.81 20.89
CA ALA A 51 18.64 -2.60 22.11
C ALA A 51 17.22 -2.52 22.68
N SER A 52 16.58 -1.34 22.67
CA SER A 52 15.20 -1.23 23.18
C SER A 52 14.19 -2.00 22.34
N LEU A 53 14.38 -2.01 21.01
CA LEU A 53 13.53 -2.77 20.10
C LEU A 53 13.82 -4.27 20.22
N TYR A 54 15.10 -4.67 20.32
CA TYR A 54 15.50 -6.04 20.63
C TYR A 54 14.82 -6.55 21.91
N GLU A 55 14.87 -5.79 23.00
CA GLU A 55 14.21 -6.12 24.27
C GLU A 55 12.70 -6.30 24.11
N ALA A 56 12.05 -5.47 23.29
CA ALA A 56 10.62 -5.55 23.01
C ALA A 56 10.23 -6.75 22.13
N LYS A 57 11.13 -7.25 21.28
CA LYS A 57 10.85 -8.34 20.32
C LYS A 57 11.39 -9.70 20.73
N ARG A 58 12.43 -9.79 21.58
CA ARG A 58 13.10 -11.06 21.95
C ARG A 58 12.19 -12.10 22.60
N GLU A 59 11.08 -11.67 23.20
CA GLU A 59 10.07 -12.57 23.80
C GLU A 59 8.96 -12.94 22.82
N ARG A 60 8.87 -12.25 21.67
CA ARG A 60 7.86 -12.45 20.62
C ARG A 60 8.35 -13.33 19.47
N HIS A 61 9.65 -13.57 19.34
CA HIS A 61 10.22 -14.45 18.32
C HIS A 61 11.45 -15.21 18.85
N ARG A 62 11.66 -16.44 18.37
CA ARG A 62 12.71 -17.36 18.87
C ARG A 62 14.13 -17.01 18.46
N SER A 63 14.30 -16.21 17.41
CA SER A 63 15.60 -15.85 16.83
C SER A 63 15.59 -14.37 16.50
N VAL A 64 15.80 -13.55 17.53
CA VAL A 64 15.93 -12.10 17.41
C VAL A 64 17.38 -11.74 17.67
N HIS A 65 17.96 -10.89 16.82
CA HIS A 65 19.33 -10.42 16.94
C HIS A 65 19.35 -8.89 16.91
N CYS A 66 20.13 -8.30 17.81
CA CYS A 66 20.33 -6.86 17.86
C CYS A 66 21.52 -6.48 16.98
N PHE A 67 21.27 -5.69 15.95
CA PHE A 67 22.29 -5.09 15.09
C PHE A 67 22.12 -3.57 15.13
N PRO A 68 22.74 -2.89 16.11
CA PRO A 68 22.68 -1.45 16.21
C PRO A 68 23.16 -0.75 14.95
N SER A 69 22.68 0.49 14.76
CA SER A 69 23.11 1.36 13.67
C SER A 69 24.63 1.40 13.51
N SER A 70 25.09 1.37 12.26
CA SER A 70 26.50 1.51 11.86
C SER A 70 26.66 2.76 10.99
N VAL A 71 27.90 3.20 10.76
CA VAL A 71 28.20 4.44 10.02
C VAL A 71 29.16 4.19 8.86
N ASP A 72 28.97 4.93 7.76
CA ASP A 72 29.97 5.10 6.71
C ASP A 72 31.04 6.08 7.22
N ALA A 73 32.01 5.54 7.96
CA ALA A 73 33.00 6.36 8.64
C ALA A 73 33.83 7.19 7.65
N ASP A 74 34.29 6.60 6.55
CA ASP A 74 35.11 7.29 5.55
C ASP A 74 34.38 8.49 4.92
N HIS A 75 33.07 8.37 4.72
CA HIS A 75 32.25 9.49 4.28
C HIS A 75 32.23 10.64 5.29
N PHE A 76 31.87 10.38 6.54
CA PHE A 76 31.69 11.44 7.55
C PHE A 76 33.01 11.96 8.15
N LEU A 77 34.10 11.20 8.09
CA LEU A 77 35.44 11.66 8.49
C LEU A 77 35.91 12.86 7.64
N GLN A 78 35.41 13.00 6.41
CA GLN A 78 35.71 14.15 5.54
C GLN A 78 35.31 15.49 6.18
N ALA A 79 34.27 15.50 7.02
CA ALA A 79 33.81 16.70 7.73
C ALA A 79 34.90 17.33 8.60
N ARG A 80 35.89 16.53 9.04
CA ARG A 80 37.02 17.00 9.87
C ARG A 80 38.02 17.86 9.10
N ALA A 81 38.03 17.76 7.77
CA ALA A 81 38.93 18.49 6.89
C ALA A 81 38.24 19.64 6.14
N VAL A 82 36.96 19.87 6.37
CA VAL A 82 36.18 20.95 5.74
C VAL A 82 36.70 22.31 6.23
N VAL A 83 37.04 23.18 5.29
CA VAL A 83 37.51 24.54 5.56
C VAL A 83 36.50 25.59 5.11
N GLU A 84 35.71 25.29 4.07
CA GLU A 84 34.71 26.20 3.52
C GLU A 84 33.29 25.70 3.75
N ASP A 85 32.42 26.59 4.19
CA ASP A 85 30.99 26.30 4.37
C ASP A 85 30.24 26.25 3.03
N PRO A 86 29.22 25.39 2.89
CA PRO A 86 28.27 25.45 1.77
C PRO A 86 27.62 26.84 1.62
N ALA A 87 27.28 27.22 0.39
CA ALA A 87 26.83 28.58 0.07
C ALA A 87 25.62 29.08 0.88
N ASP A 88 24.70 28.20 1.23
CA ASP A 88 23.49 28.48 2.01
C ASP A 88 23.68 28.36 3.53
N GLN A 89 24.86 27.93 4.00
CA GLN A 89 25.28 27.95 5.40
C GLN A 89 26.33 29.04 5.67
N ALA A 90 27.11 29.45 4.66
CA ALA A 90 28.26 30.33 4.79
C ALA A 90 27.96 31.68 5.48
N ALA A 91 26.75 32.22 5.27
CA ALA A 91 26.33 33.49 5.86
C ALA A 91 25.80 33.38 7.31
N ILE A 92 25.57 32.16 7.81
CA ILE A 92 25.01 31.92 9.14
C ILE A 92 26.11 32.13 10.20
N PRO A 93 25.94 33.01 11.21
CA PRO A 93 26.93 33.21 12.27
C PRO A 93 27.18 31.95 13.13
N ARG A 94 28.25 31.99 13.94
CA ARG A 94 28.53 30.97 14.97
C ARG A 94 28.14 31.50 16.36
N PRO A 95 27.81 30.62 17.34
CA PRO A 95 27.83 29.16 17.24
C PRO A 95 26.62 28.56 16.51
N ARG A 96 26.85 27.49 15.74
CA ARG A 96 25.84 26.77 14.98
C ARG A 96 25.52 25.43 15.64
N ILE A 97 24.25 25.26 15.99
CA ILE A 97 23.68 24.06 16.61
C ILE A 97 22.87 23.33 15.55
N GLY A 98 23.43 22.25 15.01
CA GLY A 98 22.94 21.65 13.76
C GLY A 98 22.22 20.32 13.93
N PHE A 99 21.18 20.11 13.12
CA PHE A 99 20.49 18.84 12.94
C PHE A 99 20.33 18.55 11.45
N VAL A 100 20.64 17.33 11.02
CA VAL A 100 20.27 16.82 9.69
C VAL A 100 19.30 15.67 9.85
N GLY A 101 18.22 15.67 9.07
CA GLY A 101 17.24 14.59 9.08
C GLY A 101 15.86 15.03 8.62
N VAL A 102 14.97 14.06 8.42
CA VAL A 102 13.55 14.34 8.18
C VAL A 102 12.98 15.06 9.39
N ILE A 103 12.33 16.20 9.15
CA ILE A 103 11.63 16.98 10.16
C ILE A 103 10.16 16.53 10.13
N ASP A 104 9.77 15.71 11.10
CA ASP A 104 8.44 15.16 11.26
C ASP A 104 8.05 15.06 12.75
N GLU A 105 7.03 14.27 13.08
CA GLU A 105 6.55 14.04 14.45
C GLU A 105 7.63 13.59 15.45
N ARG A 106 8.79 13.12 15.00
CA ARG A 106 9.90 12.70 15.87
C ARG A 106 10.72 13.86 16.39
N VAL A 107 10.62 15.05 15.80
CA VAL A 107 11.41 16.23 16.20
C VAL A 107 10.60 17.09 17.17
N ASP A 108 11.22 17.50 18.28
CA ASP A 108 10.60 18.37 19.28
C ASP A 108 10.64 19.83 18.84
N LEU A 109 9.61 20.25 18.11
CA LEU A 109 9.48 21.62 17.62
C LEU A 109 9.31 22.66 18.73
N ALA A 110 8.75 22.27 19.88
CA ALA A 110 8.59 23.16 21.02
C ALA A 110 9.95 23.44 21.66
N LEU A 111 10.73 22.39 21.94
CA LEU A 111 12.08 22.52 22.48
C LEU A 111 13.00 23.35 21.56
N ILE A 112 12.90 23.18 20.23
CA ILE A 112 13.62 24.01 19.26
C ILE A 112 13.23 25.49 19.39
N GLY A 113 11.93 25.77 19.46
CA GLY A 113 11.43 27.13 19.60
C GLY A 113 11.87 27.78 20.90
N ASP A 114 11.74 27.07 22.01
CA ASP A 114 12.06 27.57 23.35
C ASP A 114 13.57 27.76 23.54
N LEU A 115 14.41 26.87 22.97
CA LEU A 115 15.85 27.05 22.95
C LEU A 115 16.25 28.29 22.13
N ALA A 116 15.63 28.50 20.97
CA ALA A 116 15.89 29.68 20.13
C ALA A 116 15.56 30.98 20.86
N ASP A 117 14.47 30.99 21.65
CA ASP A 117 14.04 32.15 22.44
C ASP A 117 14.98 32.38 23.65
N ALA A 118 15.47 31.32 24.29
CA ALA A 118 16.39 31.40 25.41
C ALA A 118 17.83 31.81 25.02
N ARG A 119 18.28 31.42 23.82
CA ARG A 119 19.62 31.70 23.28
C ARG A 119 19.56 32.35 21.90
N PRO A 120 19.17 33.64 21.82
CA PRO A 120 19.09 34.36 20.54
C PRO A 120 20.45 34.55 19.85
N ASP A 121 21.55 34.37 20.59
CA ASP A 121 22.93 34.38 20.09
C ASP A 121 23.33 33.10 19.34
N TRP A 122 22.63 31.98 19.57
CA TRP A 122 22.91 30.70 18.90
C TRP A 122 22.13 30.55 17.61
N GLN A 123 22.74 29.93 16.60
CA GLN A 123 22.11 29.67 15.30
C GLN A 123 21.69 28.20 15.20
N ILE A 124 20.39 27.92 15.19
CA ILE A 124 19.85 26.57 15.05
C ILE A 124 19.71 26.25 13.56
N VAL A 125 20.44 25.24 13.07
CA VAL A 125 20.52 24.91 11.64
C VAL A 125 19.88 23.54 11.39
N LEU A 126 18.78 23.52 10.62
CA LEU A 126 17.97 22.33 10.35
C LEU A 126 18.05 21.96 8.86
N ALA A 127 18.72 20.85 8.54
CA ALA A 127 18.96 20.36 7.19
C ALA A 127 18.15 19.08 6.90
N GLY A 128 17.01 19.22 6.21
CA GLY A 128 16.24 18.07 5.74
C GLY A 128 14.84 18.43 5.27
N PRO A 129 14.10 17.46 4.70
CA PRO A 129 12.73 17.68 4.25
C PRO A 129 11.76 17.73 5.45
N VAL A 130 10.76 18.61 5.35
CA VAL A 130 9.62 18.65 6.28
C VAL A 130 8.54 17.71 5.75
N THR A 131 8.12 16.73 6.55
CA THR A 131 7.13 15.73 6.14
C THR A 131 6.17 15.40 7.27
N LYS A 132 4.94 14.97 6.93
CA LYS A 132 3.89 14.51 7.86
C LYS A 132 3.38 15.53 8.89
N ILE A 133 3.98 16.71 8.96
CA ILE A 133 3.58 17.83 9.80
C ILE A 133 3.19 19.02 8.91
N ALA A 134 2.29 19.87 9.43
CA ALA A 134 1.89 21.08 8.74
C ALA A 134 3.05 22.10 8.75
N PRO A 135 3.45 22.70 7.60
CA PRO A 135 4.53 23.69 7.57
C PRO A 135 4.35 24.85 8.55
N GLU A 136 3.10 25.20 8.87
CA GLU A 136 2.73 26.27 9.80
C GLU A 136 3.06 25.93 11.27
N SER A 137 3.33 24.66 11.59
CA SER A 137 3.73 24.22 12.93
C SER A 137 5.21 24.46 13.22
N LEU A 138 6.01 24.82 12.22
CA LEU A 138 7.45 25.04 12.36
C LEU A 138 7.74 26.32 13.15
N PRO A 139 8.61 26.28 14.18
CA PRO A 139 9.00 27.48 14.92
C PRO A 139 9.73 28.48 14.02
N GLN A 140 9.24 29.73 13.99
CA GLN A 140 9.81 30.82 13.17
C GLN A 140 10.50 31.86 14.07
N ARG A 141 11.83 31.76 14.20
CA ARG A 141 12.68 32.78 14.87
C ARG A 141 13.82 33.18 13.93
N SER A 142 14.38 34.38 14.10
CA SER A 142 15.46 34.90 13.24
C SER A 142 16.76 34.10 13.30
N ASN A 143 16.94 33.29 14.33
CA ASN A 143 18.10 32.44 14.55
C ASN A 143 17.82 30.94 14.27
N ILE A 144 16.68 30.60 13.65
CA ILE A 144 16.37 29.25 13.17
C ILE A 144 16.47 29.24 11.64
N HIS A 145 17.25 28.30 11.10
CA HIS A 145 17.58 28.22 9.67
C HIS A 145 17.15 26.87 9.10
N TYR A 146 16.13 26.86 8.24
CA TYR A 146 15.68 25.67 7.52
C TYR A 146 16.35 25.59 6.14
N LEU A 147 17.31 24.68 5.96
CA LEU A 147 18.09 24.57 4.72
C LEU A 147 17.46 23.63 3.67
N GLY A 148 16.37 22.94 4.02
CA GLY A 148 15.73 21.95 3.16
C GLY A 148 16.55 20.66 2.95
N PRO A 149 16.09 19.75 2.07
CA PRO A 149 16.75 18.46 1.84
C PRO A 149 18.14 18.63 1.22
N LYS A 150 19.11 17.87 1.72
CA LYS A 150 20.49 17.81 1.21
C LYS A 150 20.80 16.44 0.62
N ARG A 151 21.70 16.40 -0.36
CA ARG A 151 22.20 15.13 -0.91
C ARG A 151 23.14 14.51 0.12
N TYR A 152 23.15 13.19 0.18
CA TYR A 152 23.97 12.44 1.12
C TYR A 152 25.46 12.80 1.02
N GLU A 153 25.96 12.96 -0.22
CA GLU A 153 27.35 13.33 -0.51
C GLU A 153 27.76 14.70 0.04
N ASP A 154 26.80 15.62 0.22
CA ASP A 154 27.09 16.99 0.68
C ASP A 154 27.14 17.09 2.21
N LEU A 155 26.58 16.12 2.94
CA LEU A 155 26.41 16.17 4.39
C LEU A 155 27.70 16.46 5.18
N PRO A 156 28.86 15.84 4.87
CA PRO A 156 30.09 16.13 5.60
C PRO A 156 30.47 17.61 5.59
N SER A 157 30.19 18.32 4.48
CA SER A 157 30.47 19.76 4.36
C SER A 157 29.61 20.61 5.30
N TYR A 158 28.33 20.25 5.48
CA TYR A 158 27.46 20.93 6.43
C TYR A 158 27.90 20.67 7.87
N LEU A 159 28.14 19.39 8.21
CA LEU A 159 28.55 18.98 9.55
C LEU A 159 29.87 19.63 9.96
N GLY A 160 30.85 19.76 9.04
CA GLY A 160 32.12 20.43 9.32
C GLY A 160 31.97 21.90 9.73
N GLY A 161 30.89 22.55 9.28
CA GLY A 161 30.55 23.92 9.63
C GLY A 161 29.81 24.11 10.95
N TRP A 162 29.45 23.03 11.66
CA TRP A 162 28.73 23.11 12.94
C TRP A 162 29.65 23.12 14.15
N ASP A 163 29.21 23.78 15.22
CA ASP A 163 29.92 23.82 16.49
C ASP A 163 29.43 22.70 17.43
N VAL A 164 28.12 22.42 17.42
CA VAL A 164 27.51 21.28 18.13
C VAL A 164 26.46 20.64 17.22
N ALA A 165 26.42 19.31 17.18
CA ALA A 165 25.34 18.57 16.54
C ALA A 165 24.28 18.20 17.58
N TRP A 166 23.01 18.51 17.32
CA TRP A 166 21.92 18.37 18.26
C TRP A 166 20.82 17.49 17.71
N MET A 167 20.33 16.56 18.54
CA MET A 167 19.23 15.64 18.24
C MET A 167 18.03 15.93 19.16
N PRO A 168 17.18 16.92 18.82
CA PRO A 168 15.99 17.28 19.59
C PRO A 168 14.83 16.32 19.29
N PHE A 169 14.92 15.07 19.73
CA PHE A 169 13.83 14.12 19.52
C PHE A 169 12.70 14.34 20.53
N ALA A 170 11.46 14.41 20.05
CA ALA A 170 10.27 14.47 20.89
C ALA A 170 10.08 13.17 21.66
N HIS A 171 9.59 13.23 22.90
CA HIS A 171 9.23 12.04 23.67
C HIS A 171 7.82 11.56 23.34
N ASN A 172 7.69 10.70 22.33
CA ASN A 172 6.42 10.15 21.90
C ASN A 172 6.55 8.69 21.47
N ASN A 173 5.44 8.13 20.98
CA ASN A 173 5.38 6.74 20.57
C ASN A 173 6.32 6.40 19.40
N ALA A 174 6.57 7.36 18.48
CA ALA A 174 7.42 7.16 17.32
C ALA A 174 8.91 7.12 17.65
N THR A 175 9.35 7.80 18.71
CA THR A 175 10.76 7.85 19.15
C THR A 175 11.10 6.84 20.25
N ARG A 176 10.09 6.14 20.80
CA ARG A 176 10.28 5.22 21.94
C ARG A 176 11.29 4.10 21.69
N PHE A 177 11.42 3.64 20.45
CA PHE A 177 12.25 2.49 20.05
C PHE A 177 13.25 2.81 18.93
N ILE A 178 13.54 4.09 18.69
CA ILE A 178 14.46 4.47 17.61
C ILE A 178 15.92 4.26 18.03
N SER A 179 16.75 3.88 17.07
CA SER A 179 18.22 3.93 17.19
C SER A 179 18.78 4.84 16.08
N PRO A 180 19.02 6.13 16.38
CA PRO A 180 19.31 7.12 15.35
C PRO A 180 20.74 7.00 14.82
N THR A 181 20.89 6.67 13.53
CA THR A 181 22.18 6.58 12.81
C THR A 181 23.02 7.85 12.95
N LYS A 182 22.35 9.00 12.96
CA LYS A 182 22.92 10.36 13.10
C LYS A 182 23.89 10.49 14.26
N THR A 183 23.69 9.74 15.34
CA THR A 183 24.61 9.75 16.48
C THR A 183 26.03 9.42 16.05
N LEU A 184 26.20 8.33 15.30
CA LEU A 184 27.52 7.91 14.81
C LEU A 184 28.02 8.81 13.68
N GLU A 185 27.13 9.33 12.84
CA GLU A 185 27.47 10.27 11.76
C GLU A 185 28.09 11.56 12.34
N TYR A 186 27.50 12.10 13.41
CA TYR A 186 27.99 13.31 14.09
C TYR A 186 29.30 13.08 14.83
N LEU A 187 29.42 11.94 15.52
CA LEU A 187 30.65 11.53 16.16
C LEU A 187 31.77 11.33 15.12
N ALA A 188 31.49 10.65 13.99
CA ALA A 188 32.45 10.50 12.89
C ALA A 188 32.92 11.86 12.33
N ALA A 189 32.02 12.83 12.20
CA ALA A 189 32.35 14.21 11.82
C ALA A 189 33.13 15.02 12.90
N ALA A 190 33.46 14.38 14.04
CA ALA A 190 34.07 14.99 15.21
C ALA A 190 33.31 16.22 15.72
N ARG A 191 31.97 16.18 15.65
CA ARG A 191 31.12 17.18 16.28
C ARG A 191 30.77 16.72 17.70
N PRO A 192 30.87 17.59 18.72
CA PRO A 192 30.21 17.36 19.99
C PRO A 192 28.72 17.12 19.76
N VAL A 193 28.14 16.14 20.45
CA VAL A 193 26.75 15.72 20.22
C VAL A 193 25.93 15.92 21.48
N VAL A 194 24.76 16.54 21.33
CA VAL A 194 23.73 16.65 22.37
C VAL A 194 22.44 16.00 21.87
N SER A 195 21.73 15.29 22.73
CA SER A 195 20.47 14.60 22.37
C SER A 195 19.48 14.66 23.52
N THR A 196 18.19 14.64 23.21
CA THR A 196 17.17 14.22 24.17
C THR A 196 17.33 12.74 24.53
N SER A 197 16.69 12.29 25.62
CA SER A 197 16.91 11.00 26.26
C SER A 197 16.27 9.82 25.50
N ILE A 198 16.82 9.54 24.33
CA ILE A 198 16.53 8.30 23.59
C ILE A 198 17.31 7.15 24.20
N ARG A 199 16.63 6.06 24.58
CA ARG A 199 17.23 4.90 25.28
C ARG A 199 18.47 4.34 24.59
N ASP A 200 18.40 4.26 23.26
CA ASP A 200 19.45 3.72 22.40
C ASP A 200 20.54 4.73 22.07
N VAL A 201 20.41 5.98 22.54
CA VAL A 201 21.49 6.98 22.57
C VAL A 201 22.12 7.03 23.96
N VAL A 202 21.29 7.06 25.01
CA VAL A 202 21.72 7.15 26.41
C VAL A 202 22.65 6.00 26.77
N ARG A 203 22.26 4.74 26.54
CA ARG A 203 23.06 3.58 26.98
C ARG A 203 24.44 3.47 26.29
N PRO A 204 24.53 3.44 24.94
CA PRO A 204 25.83 3.24 24.29
C PRO A 204 26.69 4.50 24.25
N TYR A 205 26.11 5.70 24.31
CA TYR A 205 26.87 6.95 24.10
C TYR A 205 26.75 7.94 25.26
N GLY A 206 25.57 8.13 25.84
CA GLY A 206 25.34 9.04 26.96
C GLY A 206 26.03 8.60 28.26
N GLU A 207 25.82 7.35 28.70
CA GLU A 207 26.45 6.74 29.88
C GLU A 207 27.97 6.65 29.74
N ASN A 208 28.45 6.56 28.49
CA ASN A 208 29.86 6.60 28.16
C ASN A 208 30.40 8.03 27.99
N GLY A 209 29.61 9.08 28.19
CA GLY A 209 30.07 10.48 28.07
C GLY A 209 30.53 10.89 26.67
N LEU A 210 30.01 10.24 25.62
CA LEU A 210 30.22 10.59 24.22
C LEU A 210 29.11 11.50 23.67
N VAL A 211 27.95 11.53 24.33
CA VAL A 211 26.81 12.37 23.94
C VAL A 211 26.26 13.05 25.20
N GLY A 212 26.08 14.36 25.17
CA GLY A 212 25.35 15.09 26.22
C GLY A 212 23.86 14.77 26.14
N ILE A 213 23.23 14.45 27.27
CA ILE A 213 21.80 14.10 27.34
C ILE A 213 21.05 15.19 28.09
N ALA A 214 20.03 15.76 27.45
CA ALA A 214 19.18 16.81 28.03
C ALA A 214 17.78 16.82 27.40
N ASP A 215 16.75 16.95 28.23
CA ASP A 215 15.34 16.82 27.83
C ASP A 215 14.55 18.13 27.87
N ASP A 216 15.14 19.17 28.46
CA ASP A 216 14.54 20.49 28.59
C ASP A 216 15.52 21.58 28.14
N VAL A 217 15.03 22.83 28.09
CA VAL A 217 15.79 23.97 27.59
C VAL A 217 17.01 24.25 28.45
N GLU A 218 16.87 24.25 29.78
CA GLU A 218 17.96 24.54 30.72
C GLU A 218 19.08 23.50 30.62
N GLY A 219 18.72 22.21 30.68
CA GLY A 219 19.68 21.13 30.50
C GLY A 219 20.30 21.13 29.10
N THR A 220 19.55 21.51 28.06
CA THR A 220 20.09 21.60 26.69
C THR A 220 21.12 22.72 26.60
N ILE A 221 20.86 23.87 27.22
CA ILE A 221 21.82 24.98 27.30
C ILE A 221 23.10 24.50 27.99
N ASP A 222 22.98 23.89 29.18
CA ASP A 222 24.13 23.40 29.94
C ASP A 222 24.95 22.36 29.14
N ALA A 223 24.27 21.43 28.46
CA ALA A 223 24.91 20.40 27.66
C ALA A 223 25.63 20.98 26.43
N VAL A 224 25.03 21.96 25.75
CA VAL A 224 25.64 22.65 24.60
C VAL A 224 26.82 23.52 25.05
N GLU A 225 26.71 24.27 26.15
CA GLU A 225 27.82 25.06 26.68
C GLU A 225 29.00 24.19 27.11
N SER A 226 28.71 23.07 27.79
CA SER A 226 29.73 22.08 28.14
C SER A 226 30.41 21.49 26.89
N ALA A 227 29.62 21.17 25.86
CA ALA A 227 30.12 20.67 24.58
C ALA A 227 31.00 21.70 23.85
N LEU A 228 30.65 22.99 23.90
CA LEU A 228 31.45 24.09 23.34
C LEU A 228 32.75 24.33 24.12
N ALA A 229 32.77 24.04 25.43
CA ALA A 229 33.93 24.22 26.29
C ALA A 229 34.87 23.00 26.33
N GLN A 230 34.43 21.83 25.83
CA GLN A 230 35.18 20.59 25.88
C GLN A 230 36.42 20.61 24.96
N ASP A 231 37.53 20.01 25.41
CA ASP A 231 38.71 19.79 24.57
C ASP A 231 38.37 18.81 23.43
N PRO A 232 38.41 19.23 22.15
CA PRO A 232 38.06 18.38 21.03
C PRO A 232 39.00 17.17 20.85
N SER A 233 40.21 17.21 21.41
CA SER A 233 41.24 16.18 21.21
C SER A 233 40.95 14.89 21.97
N GLU A 234 40.59 14.99 23.25
CA GLU A 234 40.25 13.84 24.10
C GLU A 234 38.94 13.18 23.63
N HIS A 235 37.93 13.99 23.33
CA HIS A 235 36.66 13.50 22.80
C HIS A 235 36.86 12.74 21.48
N ARG A 236 37.66 13.29 20.56
CA ARG A 236 37.95 12.66 19.27
C ARG A 236 38.67 11.33 19.40
N GLN A 237 39.64 11.20 20.32
CA GLN A 237 40.31 9.91 20.55
C GLN A 237 39.35 8.81 21.00
N ARG A 238 38.41 9.14 21.90
CA ARG A 238 37.41 8.19 22.40
C ARG A 238 36.41 7.79 21.32
N VAL A 239 36.02 8.75 20.48
CA VAL A 239 35.17 8.50 19.31
C VAL A 239 35.87 7.63 18.28
N ASP A 240 37.14 7.90 17.96
CA ASP A 240 37.91 7.11 16.98
C ASP A 240 38.08 5.66 17.46
N ALA A 241 38.24 5.43 18.76
CA ALA A 241 38.24 4.09 19.34
C ALA A 241 36.89 3.37 19.15
N LEU A 242 35.75 4.05 19.39
CA LEU A 242 34.41 3.50 19.17
C LEU A 242 34.16 3.17 17.68
N LEU A 243 34.56 4.08 16.77
CA LEU A 243 34.37 3.90 15.32
C LEU A 243 35.25 2.76 14.79
N ALA A 244 36.46 2.58 15.34
CA ALA A 244 37.31 1.44 15.04
C ALA A 244 36.71 0.10 15.49
N GLU A 245 35.66 0.10 16.32
CA GLU A 245 34.88 -1.09 16.71
C GLU A 245 33.57 -1.23 15.91
N THR A 246 33.13 -0.15 15.25
CA THR A 246 31.82 -0.05 14.58
C THR A 246 32.02 0.08 13.07
N SER A 247 32.02 -1.04 12.34
CA SER A 247 32.13 -1.03 10.86
C SER A 247 30.97 -1.78 10.22
N TRP A 248 30.40 -1.23 9.14
CA TRP A 248 29.38 -1.89 8.34
C TRP A 248 29.77 -3.30 7.90
N ASP A 249 31.04 -3.51 7.53
CA ASP A 249 31.53 -4.84 7.13
C ASP A 249 31.40 -5.90 8.23
N ARG A 250 31.67 -5.53 9.49
CA ARG A 250 31.52 -6.44 10.64
C ARG A 250 30.05 -6.70 10.97
N THR A 251 29.22 -5.66 10.93
CA THR A 251 27.77 -5.79 11.13
C THR A 251 27.17 -6.70 10.07
N TRP A 252 27.47 -6.45 8.79
CA TRP A 252 27.06 -7.28 7.66
C TRP A 252 27.56 -8.71 7.80
N SER A 253 28.86 -8.93 8.09
CA SER A 253 29.42 -10.27 8.27
C SER A 253 28.70 -11.04 9.39
N SER A 254 28.31 -10.35 10.46
CA SER A 254 27.57 -10.95 11.59
C SER A 254 26.12 -11.28 11.22
N MET A 255 25.45 -10.41 10.47
CA MET A 255 24.11 -10.64 9.92
C MET A 255 24.12 -11.82 8.94
N GLN A 256 25.07 -11.82 8.00
CA GLN A 256 25.28 -12.88 7.02
C GLN A 256 25.52 -14.23 7.70
N ALA A 257 26.33 -14.27 8.75
CA ALA A 257 26.55 -15.49 9.53
C ALA A 257 25.25 -16.03 10.17
N GLN A 258 24.30 -15.18 10.59
CA GLN A 258 23.00 -15.66 11.06
C GLN A 258 22.14 -16.19 9.91
N ILE A 259 22.13 -15.50 8.76
CA ILE A 259 21.39 -15.90 7.56
C ILE A 259 21.88 -17.26 7.07
N ASP A 260 23.19 -17.43 6.93
CA ASP A 260 23.81 -18.67 6.46
C ASP A 260 23.49 -19.85 7.37
N ARG A 261 23.46 -19.66 8.70
CA ARG A 261 23.06 -20.72 9.65
C ARG A 261 21.63 -21.22 9.36
N VAL A 262 20.70 -20.32 9.10
CA VAL A 262 19.31 -20.68 8.76
C VAL A 262 19.26 -21.39 7.41
N ILE A 263 19.94 -20.89 6.38
CA ILE A 263 19.99 -21.49 5.04
C ILE A 263 20.59 -22.90 5.08
N VAL A 264 21.64 -23.10 5.88
CA VAL A 264 22.35 -24.38 6.02
C VAL A 264 21.58 -25.34 6.95
N GLY A 265 20.46 -24.92 7.54
CA GLY A 265 19.65 -25.75 8.45
C GLY A 265 20.40 -26.11 9.73
N GLU A 266 21.43 -25.34 10.07
CA GLU A 266 22.10 -25.48 11.37
C GLU A 266 21.14 -24.96 12.44
N PRO A 267 20.94 -25.71 13.54
CA PRO A 267 20.10 -25.22 14.62
C PRO A 267 20.67 -23.90 15.14
N VAL A 268 19.85 -22.83 15.09
CA VAL A 268 20.11 -21.57 15.79
C VAL A 268 20.57 -21.90 17.22
N PRO A 269 21.72 -21.38 17.69
CA PRO A 269 22.26 -21.77 18.99
C PRO A 269 21.21 -21.49 20.07
N ARG A 270 20.69 -22.55 20.68
CA ARG A 270 19.81 -22.41 21.85
C ARG A 270 20.62 -21.74 22.97
N PRO A 271 20.08 -20.74 23.69
CA PRO A 271 20.49 -20.55 25.07
C PRO A 271 20.28 -21.91 25.74
N ARG A 272 21.35 -22.51 26.28
CA ARG A 272 21.41 -23.93 26.72
C ARG A 272 20.06 -24.42 27.27
N SER A 273 19.29 -25.14 26.45
CA SER A 273 17.99 -25.67 26.85
C SER A 273 18.22 -26.96 27.61
N GLU A 274 17.78 -27.03 28.84
CA GLU A 274 17.75 -28.25 29.62
C GLU A 274 16.98 -29.37 28.87
N ARG A 275 17.49 -30.61 28.96
CA ARG A 275 16.85 -31.78 28.34
C ARG A 275 15.65 -32.22 29.17
N PHE A 276 14.50 -32.40 28.53
CA PHE A 276 13.32 -33.04 29.11
C PHE A 276 13.10 -34.39 28.42
N ASP A 277 12.81 -35.43 29.21
CA ASP A 277 12.50 -36.78 28.74
C ASP A 277 11.10 -36.86 28.11
N TYR A 278 10.15 -36.06 28.61
CA TYR A 278 8.77 -36.01 28.10
C TYR A 278 8.26 -34.58 28.00
N VAL A 279 7.39 -34.33 27.03
CA VAL A 279 6.60 -33.09 26.92
C VAL A 279 5.13 -33.45 27.03
N VAL A 280 4.44 -32.88 28.01
CA VAL A 280 2.99 -33.04 28.23
C VAL A 280 2.29 -31.77 27.74
N VAL A 281 1.40 -31.90 26.77
CA VAL A 281 0.65 -30.76 26.20
C VAL A 281 -0.75 -30.71 26.81
N GLY A 282 -1.05 -29.61 27.51
CA GLY A 282 -2.24 -29.38 28.32
C GLY A 282 -1.95 -29.59 29.81
N ALA A 283 -2.26 -28.58 30.64
CA ALA A 283 -2.09 -28.59 32.10
C ALA A 283 -3.43 -28.67 32.85
N GLY A 284 -4.44 -29.28 32.25
CA GLY A 284 -5.65 -29.70 32.96
C GLY A 284 -5.38 -30.92 33.87
N PHE A 285 -6.39 -31.39 34.60
CA PHE A 285 -6.26 -32.53 35.53
C PHE A 285 -5.47 -33.71 34.97
N ALA A 286 -5.78 -34.16 33.74
CA ALA A 286 -5.10 -35.29 33.13
C ALA A 286 -3.61 -35.03 32.83
N GLY A 287 -3.30 -33.87 32.24
CA GLY A 287 -1.92 -33.53 31.88
C GLY A 287 -1.06 -33.24 33.10
N SER A 288 -1.62 -32.56 34.10
CA SER A 288 -0.94 -32.31 35.37
C SER A 288 -0.65 -33.60 36.14
N THR A 289 -1.62 -34.52 36.23
CA THR A 289 -1.41 -35.84 36.85
C THR A 289 -0.39 -36.67 36.08
N LEU A 290 -0.45 -36.69 34.74
CA LEU A 290 0.50 -37.43 33.91
C LEU A 290 1.92 -36.89 34.08
N ALA A 291 2.08 -35.57 34.06
CA ALA A 291 3.37 -34.93 34.23
C ALA A 291 3.95 -35.18 35.63
N GLU A 292 3.11 -35.07 36.66
CA GLU A 292 3.50 -35.38 38.04
C GLU A 292 3.94 -36.84 38.16
N ARG A 293 3.15 -37.81 37.70
CA ARG A 293 3.50 -39.24 37.81
C ARG A 293 4.76 -39.61 37.02
N LEU A 294 4.93 -39.05 35.80
CA LEU A 294 6.14 -39.25 35.01
C LEU A 294 7.37 -38.68 35.72
N ALA A 295 7.22 -37.53 36.40
CA ALA A 295 8.30 -36.92 37.16
C ALA A 295 8.61 -37.67 38.47
N SER A 296 7.61 -37.97 39.29
CA SER A 296 7.77 -38.49 40.65
C SER A 296 8.01 -40.00 40.70
N GLN A 297 7.34 -40.78 39.84
CA GLN A 297 7.45 -42.25 39.88
C GLN A 297 8.50 -42.81 38.93
N SER A 298 8.71 -42.15 37.79
CA SER A 298 9.65 -42.62 36.77
C SER A 298 10.97 -41.83 36.73
N GLY A 299 11.10 -40.79 37.58
CA GLY A 299 12.29 -39.94 37.67
C GLY A 299 12.58 -39.16 36.39
N LYS A 300 11.57 -38.93 35.54
CA LYS A 300 11.73 -38.34 34.23
C LYS A 300 11.59 -36.82 34.29
N ARG A 301 12.38 -36.13 33.48
CA ARG A 301 12.26 -34.68 33.33
C ARG A 301 11.10 -34.37 32.40
N VAL A 302 10.04 -33.75 32.91
CA VAL A 302 8.83 -33.48 32.12
C VAL A 302 8.64 -31.98 31.92
N LEU A 303 8.40 -31.57 30.68
CA LEU A 303 7.98 -30.21 30.34
C LEU A 303 6.46 -30.21 30.11
N VAL A 304 5.71 -29.45 30.90
CA VAL A 304 4.27 -29.26 30.66
C VAL A 304 4.06 -27.97 29.86
N VAL A 305 3.31 -28.05 28.76
CA VAL A 305 3.04 -26.93 27.85
C VAL A 305 1.53 -26.70 27.82
N GLU A 306 1.09 -25.52 28.27
CA GLU A 306 -0.32 -25.13 28.28
C GLU A 306 -0.53 -23.88 27.42
N ARG A 307 -1.61 -23.86 26.64
CA ARG A 307 -1.98 -22.73 25.78
C ARG A 307 -2.55 -21.58 26.61
N ARG A 308 -3.24 -21.91 27.70
CA ARG A 308 -3.84 -20.93 28.62
C ARG A 308 -2.76 -20.31 29.51
N SER A 309 -3.02 -19.11 29.98
CA SER A 309 -2.12 -18.39 30.90
C SER A 309 -2.12 -18.94 32.33
N HIS A 310 -2.67 -20.13 32.55
CA HIS A 310 -2.86 -20.77 33.85
C HIS A 310 -2.92 -22.29 33.72
N VAL A 311 -2.73 -22.99 34.84
CA VAL A 311 -2.84 -24.46 34.96
C VAL A 311 -4.16 -24.84 35.66
N GLY A 312 -4.57 -26.10 35.55
CA GLY A 312 -5.84 -26.62 36.10
C GLY A 312 -6.96 -26.73 35.06
N GLY A 313 -6.73 -26.29 33.82
CA GLY A 313 -7.70 -26.43 32.74
C GLY A 313 -9.00 -25.66 33.04
N ASN A 314 -10.15 -26.32 32.93
CA ASN A 314 -11.44 -25.70 33.28
C ASN A 314 -11.68 -25.64 34.80
N ALA A 315 -10.90 -26.38 35.61
CA ALA A 315 -10.99 -26.32 37.07
C ALA A 315 -10.23 -25.13 37.67
N TYR A 316 -9.69 -24.22 36.85
CA TYR A 316 -8.94 -23.06 37.30
C TYR A 316 -9.79 -22.11 38.16
N ASP A 317 -9.26 -21.80 39.34
CA ASP A 317 -9.73 -20.77 40.26
C ASP A 317 -8.64 -19.73 40.52
N HIS A 318 -9.06 -18.56 40.99
CA HIS A 318 -8.18 -17.45 41.34
C HIS A 318 -8.84 -16.58 42.41
N TYR A 319 -8.03 -15.89 43.21
CA TYR A 319 -8.54 -14.85 44.09
C TYR A 319 -8.77 -13.56 43.28
N ASP A 320 -9.95 -12.97 43.41
CA ASP A 320 -10.26 -11.67 42.81
C ASP A 320 -9.65 -10.51 43.62
N ALA A 321 -9.86 -9.27 43.14
CA ALA A 321 -9.33 -8.07 43.79
C ALA A 321 -9.84 -7.83 45.22
N ALA A 322 -10.95 -8.47 45.62
CA ALA A 322 -11.50 -8.42 46.97
C ALA A 322 -11.02 -9.59 47.85
N GLY A 323 -10.15 -10.45 47.33
CA GLY A 323 -9.66 -11.63 48.04
C GLY A 323 -10.64 -12.80 48.07
N VAL A 324 -11.65 -12.82 47.19
CA VAL A 324 -12.63 -13.91 47.09
C VAL A 324 -12.10 -14.95 46.09
N LEU A 325 -12.12 -16.24 46.46
CA LEU A 325 -11.76 -17.32 45.55
C LEU A 325 -12.90 -17.57 44.54
N VAL A 326 -12.61 -17.39 43.25
CA VAL A 326 -13.57 -17.47 42.15
C VAL A 326 -13.13 -18.52 41.12
N HIS A 327 -14.01 -19.49 40.84
CA HIS A 327 -13.84 -20.45 39.75
C HIS A 327 -14.15 -19.78 38.40
N ARG A 328 -13.11 -19.57 37.58
CA ARG A 328 -13.22 -18.77 36.35
C ARG A 328 -14.16 -19.39 35.30
N TYR A 329 -14.30 -20.72 35.31
CA TYR A 329 -15.08 -21.47 34.31
C TYR A 329 -16.24 -22.24 34.93
N GLY A 330 -16.74 -21.79 36.08
CA GLY A 330 -17.83 -22.43 36.83
C GLY A 330 -17.35 -23.39 37.93
N PRO A 331 -18.21 -23.71 38.91
CA PRO A 331 -17.83 -24.57 40.03
C PRO A 331 -17.55 -26.00 39.56
N HIS A 332 -16.39 -26.53 39.93
CA HIS A 332 -16.01 -27.92 39.67
C HIS A 332 -15.95 -28.68 40.99
N ILE A 333 -16.87 -29.62 41.20
CA ILE A 333 -16.91 -30.46 42.39
C ILE A 333 -16.19 -31.76 42.08
N PHE A 334 -15.10 -32.05 42.80
CA PHE A 334 -14.41 -33.32 42.68
C PHE A 334 -15.17 -34.42 43.42
N HIS A 335 -15.43 -35.54 42.76
CA HIS A 335 -16.03 -36.74 43.35
C HIS A 335 -15.33 -37.99 42.84
N THR A 336 -15.08 -38.97 43.70
CA THR A 336 -14.51 -40.26 43.30
C THR A 336 -14.95 -41.35 44.27
N ASN A 337 -15.18 -42.55 43.75
CA ASN A 337 -15.34 -43.77 44.55
C ASN A 337 -14.02 -44.56 44.67
N SER A 338 -12.97 -44.14 43.95
CA SER A 338 -11.64 -44.74 44.05
C SER A 338 -10.90 -44.15 45.23
N ARG A 339 -10.62 -45.01 46.22
CA ARG A 339 -9.82 -44.67 47.38
C ARG A 339 -8.42 -44.21 46.98
N GLU A 340 -7.82 -44.87 46.00
CA GLU A 340 -6.47 -44.53 45.50
C GLU A 340 -6.44 -43.12 44.86
N VAL A 341 -7.46 -42.77 44.08
CA VAL A 341 -7.55 -41.42 43.48
C VAL A 341 -7.78 -40.36 44.56
N PHE A 342 -8.62 -40.66 45.55
CA PHE A 342 -8.88 -39.74 46.66
C PHE A 342 -7.62 -39.52 47.50
N GLU A 343 -6.91 -40.59 47.86
CA GLU A 343 -5.65 -40.52 48.62
C GLU A 343 -4.58 -39.76 47.82
N TYR A 344 -4.39 -40.06 46.53
CA TYR A 344 -3.44 -39.34 45.68
C TYR A 344 -3.71 -37.83 45.63
N LEU A 345 -4.96 -37.41 45.41
CA LEU A 345 -5.26 -35.99 45.34
C LEU A 345 -5.19 -35.31 46.72
N SER A 346 -5.41 -36.06 47.81
CA SER A 346 -5.28 -35.56 49.18
C SER A 346 -3.85 -35.13 49.52
N ASP A 347 -2.84 -35.64 48.80
CA ASP A 347 -1.44 -35.20 48.97
C ASP A 347 -1.21 -33.77 48.47
N PHE A 348 -2.11 -33.24 47.63
CA PHE A 348 -1.98 -31.91 47.01
C PHE A 348 -3.09 -30.93 47.44
N THR A 349 -4.05 -31.35 48.27
CA THR A 349 -5.15 -30.48 48.71
C THR A 349 -5.68 -30.88 50.09
N GLU A 350 -6.18 -29.88 50.82
CA GLU A 350 -7.02 -30.11 52.00
C GLU A 350 -8.50 -30.13 51.60
N TRP A 351 -9.25 -31.15 52.05
CA TRP A 351 -10.65 -31.31 51.69
C TRP A 351 -11.58 -30.60 52.68
N ARG A 352 -12.47 -29.75 52.17
CA ARG A 352 -13.66 -29.31 52.93
C ARG A 352 -14.80 -30.30 52.70
N ARG A 353 -15.33 -30.89 53.78
CA ARG A 353 -16.46 -31.83 53.70
C ARG A 353 -17.71 -31.12 53.18
N TYR A 354 -18.27 -31.63 52.08
CA TYR A 354 -19.51 -31.14 51.49
C TYR A 354 -20.65 -32.12 51.79
N GLU A 355 -21.60 -31.74 52.65
CA GLU A 355 -22.71 -32.61 53.10
C GLU A 355 -23.97 -32.40 52.25
N HIS A 356 -24.02 -32.91 51.01
CA HIS A 356 -25.29 -33.11 50.30
C HIS A 356 -25.20 -34.30 49.33
N ARG A 357 -25.73 -35.45 49.76
CA ARG A 357 -25.36 -36.79 49.29
C ARG A 357 -26.32 -37.49 48.32
N VAL A 358 -27.30 -36.81 47.72
CA VAL A 358 -28.49 -37.54 47.18
C VAL A 358 -28.67 -37.52 45.65
N ARG A 359 -27.85 -36.82 44.85
CA ARG A 359 -28.13 -36.68 43.40
C ARG A 359 -27.02 -37.02 42.40
N VAL A 360 -25.82 -37.41 42.83
CA VAL A 360 -24.65 -37.59 41.91
C VAL A 360 -24.43 -39.05 41.48
N ASP A 361 -24.86 -40.03 42.28
CA ASP A 361 -24.51 -41.45 42.04
C ASP A 361 -25.12 -42.07 40.77
N ALA A 362 -26.17 -41.47 40.21
CA ALA A 362 -26.80 -41.97 38.98
C ALA A 362 -26.07 -41.56 37.69
N LEU A 363 -25.16 -40.56 37.72
CA LEU A 363 -24.52 -40.01 36.52
C LEU A 363 -23.15 -40.65 36.20
N LEU A 364 -22.58 -41.43 37.13
CA LEU A 364 -21.15 -41.83 37.08
C LEU A 364 -20.88 -43.26 36.64
N ALA A 365 -21.90 -43.99 36.19
CA ALA A 365 -21.74 -45.39 35.77
C ALA A 365 -21.17 -45.57 34.34
N GLU A 366 -21.00 -44.51 33.53
CA GLU A 366 -20.73 -44.66 32.08
C GLU A 366 -19.36 -44.15 31.55
N THR A 367 -18.48 -43.57 32.37
CA THR A 367 -17.18 -43.03 31.90
C THR A 367 -16.00 -43.50 32.74
N SER A 368 -15.25 -44.51 32.27
CA SER A 368 -13.96 -44.93 32.87
C SER A 368 -12.76 -44.48 32.03
N TRP A 369 -11.77 -43.92 32.72
CA TRP A 369 -10.49 -43.41 32.21
C TRP A 369 -9.55 -44.49 31.67
N ASP A 370 -9.79 -45.76 32.04
CA ASP A 370 -8.87 -46.86 31.75
C ASP A 370 -8.78 -47.18 30.24
N ARG A 371 -9.85 -46.91 29.48
CA ARG A 371 -9.87 -47.13 28.02
C ARG A 371 -9.07 -46.09 27.23
N THR A 372 -9.00 -44.86 27.72
CA THR A 372 -8.28 -43.76 27.05
C THR A 372 -6.76 -44.00 27.09
N TRP A 373 -6.27 -44.58 28.19
CA TRP A 373 -4.85 -44.87 28.39
C TRP A 373 -4.30 -45.90 27.38
N SER A 374 -5.01 -47.02 27.16
CA SER A 374 -4.52 -48.10 26.28
C SER A 374 -4.35 -47.69 24.79
N SER A 375 -5.10 -46.71 24.31
CA SER A 375 -5.04 -46.26 22.91
C SER A 375 -3.82 -45.39 22.59
N MET A 376 -3.26 -44.69 23.58
CA MET A 376 -2.14 -43.76 23.37
C MET A 376 -0.80 -44.50 23.26
N GLN A 377 -0.65 -45.63 23.94
CA GLN A 377 0.56 -46.46 23.92
C GLN A 377 0.92 -46.94 22.50
N ALA A 378 -0.07 -47.35 21.69
CA ALA A 378 0.15 -47.99 20.39
C ALA A 378 0.63 -47.04 19.26
N GLN A 379 0.50 -45.73 19.44
CA GLN A 379 0.89 -44.75 18.42
C GLN A 379 2.36 -44.31 18.53
N ILE A 380 2.95 -44.46 19.71
CA ILE A 380 4.32 -44.05 20.01
C ILE A 380 5.35 -44.96 19.31
N ASP A 381 5.06 -46.25 19.16
CA ASP A 381 5.99 -47.23 18.60
C ASP A 381 6.27 -47.04 17.08
N ARG A 382 5.41 -46.31 16.37
CA ARG A 382 5.53 -46.14 14.90
C ARG A 382 6.46 -45.01 14.46
N VAL A 383 6.80 -44.08 15.36
CA VAL A 383 7.61 -42.89 15.03
C VAL A 383 9.12 -43.19 15.07
N ILE A 384 9.52 -44.35 15.59
CA ILE A 384 10.92 -44.68 15.91
C ILE A 384 11.78 -45.06 14.67
N VAL A 385 11.22 -45.27 13.46
CA VAL A 385 11.92 -45.97 12.34
C VAL A 385 12.33 -45.11 11.10
N GLY A 386 12.43 -43.78 11.24
CA GLY A 386 13.02 -42.71 10.36
C GLY A 386 13.45 -42.92 8.87
N GLU A 387 13.08 -41.95 8.01
CA GLU A 387 13.73 -41.61 6.70
C GLU A 387 13.79 -40.06 6.45
N PRO A 388 14.71 -39.50 5.62
CA PRO A 388 14.93 -38.03 5.46
C PRO A 388 14.49 -37.38 4.11
N VAL A 389 14.40 -36.04 4.08
CA VAL A 389 13.82 -35.18 2.99
C VAL A 389 14.86 -34.18 2.38
N PRO A 390 14.86 -33.86 1.06
CA PRO A 390 15.81 -32.93 0.42
C PRO A 390 15.31 -31.46 0.24
N ARG A 391 16.22 -30.50 -0.04
CA ARG A 391 16.00 -29.03 -0.14
C ARG A 391 15.68 -28.49 -1.57
N PRO A 392 15.03 -27.31 -1.76
CA PRO A 392 14.51 -26.84 -3.07
C PRO A 392 15.30 -25.70 -3.77
N ARG A 393 15.03 -25.52 -5.09
CA ARG A 393 15.54 -24.49 -6.05
C ARG A 393 14.62 -23.23 -6.12
N SER A 394 15.13 -22.10 -6.60
CA SER A 394 14.41 -20.82 -6.80
C SER A 394 13.18 -20.93 -7.74
N GLU A 395 12.10 -20.21 -7.42
CA GLU A 395 10.81 -20.27 -8.11
C GLU A 395 10.83 -19.50 -9.46
N ARG A 396 10.65 -20.21 -10.58
CA ARG A 396 10.55 -19.64 -11.95
C ARG A 396 9.10 -19.29 -12.30
N PHE A 397 8.84 -18.27 -13.10
CA PHE A 397 7.51 -17.92 -13.64
C PHE A 397 7.46 -18.13 -15.16
N ASP A 398 6.26 -18.34 -15.71
CA ASP A 398 6.05 -18.33 -17.16
C ASP A 398 5.89 -16.89 -17.67
N TYR A 399 5.11 -16.07 -16.96
CA TYR A 399 4.86 -14.68 -17.32
C TYR A 399 5.04 -13.73 -16.13
N VAL A 400 5.62 -12.56 -16.41
CA VAL A 400 5.49 -11.37 -15.55
C VAL A 400 4.43 -10.44 -16.15
N VAL A 401 3.53 -9.90 -15.32
CA VAL A 401 2.50 -8.94 -15.72
C VAL A 401 2.73 -7.64 -14.98
N VAL A 402 3.07 -6.58 -15.71
CA VAL A 402 3.34 -5.24 -15.15
C VAL A 402 2.06 -4.41 -15.16
N GLY A 403 1.53 -4.16 -13.97
CA GLY A 403 0.31 -3.41 -13.66
C GLY A 403 -0.86 -4.34 -13.32
N ALA A 404 -1.55 -4.06 -12.20
CA ALA A 404 -2.67 -4.84 -11.69
C ALA A 404 -4.04 -4.20 -11.97
N GLY A 405 -4.15 -3.42 -13.05
CA GLY A 405 -5.44 -2.95 -13.59
C GLY A 405 -6.11 -3.99 -14.49
N PHE A 406 -7.27 -3.66 -15.08
CA PHE A 406 -8.04 -4.59 -15.93
C PHE A 406 -7.20 -5.34 -16.98
N ALA A 407 -6.31 -4.64 -17.69
CA ALA A 407 -5.47 -5.27 -18.71
C ALA A 407 -4.61 -6.40 -18.13
N GLY A 408 -3.89 -6.12 -17.04
CA GLY A 408 -2.99 -7.07 -16.40
C GLY A 408 -3.74 -8.17 -15.67
N SER A 409 -4.75 -7.83 -14.87
CA SER A 409 -5.52 -8.82 -14.10
C SER A 409 -6.29 -9.79 -14.99
N THR A 410 -6.89 -9.31 -16.09
CA THR A 410 -7.57 -10.21 -17.05
C THR A 410 -6.59 -11.17 -17.71
N LEU A 411 -5.41 -10.70 -18.12
CA LEU A 411 -4.40 -11.57 -18.72
C LEU A 411 -3.80 -12.55 -17.71
N ALA A 412 -3.49 -12.09 -16.50
CA ALA A 412 -2.97 -12.94 -15.43
C ALA A 412 -3.94 -14.07 -15.10
N GLU A 413 -5.22 -13.72 -14.93
CA GLU A 413 -6.28 -14.68 -14.65
C GLU A 413 -6.44 -15.69 -15.80
N ARG A 414 -6.58 -15.24 -17.06
CA ARG A 414 -6.72 -16.17 -18.20
C ARG A 414 -5.50 -17.04 -18.42
N LEU A 415 -4.28 -16.50 -18.29
CA LEU A 415 -3.04 -17.29 -18.39
C LEU A 415 -2.97 -18.38 -17.32
N ALA A 416 -3.36 -18.06 -16.09
CA ALA A 416 -3.34 -18.99 -14.99
C ALA A 416 -4.45 -20.04 -15.08
N SER A 417 -5.70 -19.63 -15.31
CA SER A 417 -6.89 -20.50 -15.25
C SER A 417 -7.09 -21.34 -16.51
N GLN A 418 -6.79 -20.78 -17.70
CA GLN A 418 -7.03 -21.45 -18.99
C GLN A 418 -5.78 -22.08 -19.59
N SER A 419 -4.58 -21.65 -19.17
CA SER A 419 -3.30 -22.16 -19.71
C SER A 419 -2.38 -22.78 -18.66
N GLY A 420 -2.79 -22.79 -17.38
CA GLY A 420 -1.99 -23.36 -16.27
C GLY A 420 -0.66 -22.65 -16.02
N LYS A 421 -0.47 -21.44 -16.56
CA LYS A 421 0.78 -20.69 -16.48
C LYS A 421 0.99 -20.10 -15.10
N ARG A 422 2.24 -20.10 -14.63
CA ARG A 422 2.64 -19.39 -13.40
C ARG A 422 2.90 -17.93 -13.72
N VAL A 423 2.18 -17.04 -13.05
CA VAL A 423 2.17 -15.61 -13.36
C VAL A 423 2.60 -14.82 -12.13
N LEU A 424 3.54 -13.90 -12.33
CA LEU A 424 3.91 -12.89 -11.34
C LEU A 424 3.36 -11.54 -11.79
N VAL A 425 2.34 -11.03 -11.09
CA VAL A 425 1.81 -9.67 -11.28
C VAL A 425 2.62 -8.72 -10.41
N VAL A 426 3.15 -7.65 -11.00
CA VAL A 426 3.84 -6.57 -10.29
C VAL A 426 3.10 -5.25 -10.46
N GLU A 427 2.95 -4.49 -9.39
CA GLU A 427 2.22 -3.23 -9.37
C GLU A 427 2.98 -2.22 -8.51
N ARG A 428 3.25 -1.04 -9.07
CA ARG A 428 3.98 0.02 -8.37
C ARG A 428 3.13 0.66 -7.27
N ARG A 429 1.80 0.64 -7.41
CA ARG A 429 0.87 1.12 -6.38
C ARG A 429 0.76 0.13 -5.24
N SER A 430 0.22 0.58 -4.10
CA SER A 430 0.02 -0.25 -2.91
C SER A 430 -1.25 -1.12 -2.94
N HIS A 431 -1.91 -1.24 -4.10
CA HIS A 431 -3.21 -1.91 -4.25
C HIS A 431 -3.40 -2.41 -5.68
N VAL A 432 -4.29 -3.38 -5.86
CA VAL A 432 -4.74 -3.86 -7.18
C VAL A 432 -5.81 -2.94 -7.78
N GLY A 433 -6.25 -3.21 -9.01
CA GLY A 433 -7.36 -2.54 -9.69
C GLY A 433 -6.98 -1.30 -10.49
N GLY A 434 -5.72 -0.85 -10.44
CA GLY A 434 -5.27 0.34 -11.16
C GLY A 434 -6.11 1.57 -10.79
N ASN A 435 -6.65 2.27 -11.78
CA ASN A 435 -7.52 3.43 -11.54
C ASN A 435 -8.93 3.05 -11.04
N ALA A 436 -9.38 1.82 -11.28
CA ALA A 436 -10.69 1.36 -10.82
C ALA A 436 -10.71 0.99 -9.33
N TYR A 437 -9.58 1.09 -8.64
CA TYR A 437 -9.48 0.83 -7.20
C TYR A 437 -10.45 1.69 -6.38
N ASP A 438 -11.23 1.00 -5.54
CA ASP A 438 -12.11 1.59 -4.55
C ASP A 438 -11.76 1.11 -3.13
N HIS A 439 -12.14 1.93 -2.15
CA HIS A 439 -11.93 1.67 -0.73
C HIS A 439 -12.98 2.38 0.10
N TYR A 440 -13.16 1.93 1.33
CA TYR A 440 -13.95 2.67 2.32
C TYR A 440 -13.11 3.83 2.85
N ASP A 441 -13.67 5.04 2.83
CA ASP A 441 -13.05 6.20 3.47
C ASP A 441 -13.17 6.14 5.00
N ALA A 442 -12.62 7.15 5.69
CA ALA A 442 -12.65 7.22 7.16
C ALA A 442 -14.07 7.31 7.74
N ALA A 443 -15.07 7.71 6.95
CA ALA A 443 -16.47 7.77 7.34
C ALA A 443 -17.23 6.47 7.02
N GLY A 444 -16.57 5.47 6.42
CA GLY A 444 -17.18 4.21 6.02
C GLY A 444 -17.96 4.29 4.70
N VAL A 445 -17.76 5.32 3.88
CA VAL A 445 -18.37 5.42 2.54
C VAL A 445 -17.44 4.77 1.51
N LEU A 446 -17.97 3.89 0.65
CA LEU A 446 -17.23 3.28 -0.45
C LEU A 446 -16.99 4.32 -1.55
N VAL A 447 -15.72 4.67 -1.78
CA VAL A 447 -15.30 5.70 -2.73
C VAL A 447 -14.22 5.18 -3.68
N HIS A 448 -14.17 5.76 -4.88
CA HIS A 448 -13.14 5.42 -5.86
C HIS A 448 -11.99 6.43 -5.74
N ARG A 449 -10.77 5.93 -5.49
CA ARG A 449 -9.62 6.81 -5.21
C ARG A 449 -9.23 7.70 -6.39
N TYR A 450 -9.44 7.22 -7.61
CA TYR A 450 -8.97 7.87 -8.84
C TYR A 450 -10.13 8.33 -9.74
N GLY A 451 -11.18 8.86 -9.11
CA GLY A 451 -12.37 9.37 -9.79
C GLY A 451 -13.43 8.29 -10.08
N PRO A 452 -14.62 8.71 -10.51
CA PRO A 452 -15.76 7.82 -10.70
C PRO A 452 -15.53 6.85 -11.87
N HIS A 453 -15.81 5.57 -11.61
CA HIS A 453 -15.65 4.48 -12.56
C HIS A 453 -17.00 3.77 -12.67
N ILE A 454 -17.69 3.97 -13.78
CA ILE A 454 -18.99 3.36 -14.03
C ILE A 454 -18.82 2.30 -15.12
N PHE A 455 -19.17 1.06 -14.80
CA PHE A 455 -19.05 -0.03 -15.76
C PHE A 455 -20.26 -0.08 -16.69
N HIS A 456 -19.98 -0.13 -17.99
CA HIS A 456 -20.96 -0.25 -19.06
C HIS A 456 -20.32 -0.99 -20.24
N THR A 457 -21.10 -1.81 -20.94
CA THR A 457 -20.65 -2.45 -22.18
C THR A 457 -21.81 -2.91 -23.06
N ASN A 458 -21.55 -2.99 -24.37
CA ASN A 458 -22.40 -3.74 -25.30
C ASN A 458 -21.92 -5.19 -25.50
N SER A 459 -20.74 -5.54 -25.01
CA SER A 459 -20.19 -6.89 -25.15
C SER A 459 -20.73 -7.82 -24.08
N ARG A 460 -21.57 -8.77 -24.50
CA ARG A 460 -22.04 -9.86 -23.64
C ARG A 460 -20.87 -10.68 -23.09
N GLU A 461 -19.87 -10.97 -23.92
CA GLU A 461 -18.69 -11.75 -23.53
C GLU A 461 -17.94 -11.09 -22.37
N VAL A 462 -17.73 -9.77 -22.44
CA VAL A 462 -17.05 -9.02 -21.36
C VAL A 462 -17.89 -9.01 -20.09
N PHE A 463 -19.20 -8.81 -20.22
CA PHE A 463 -20.11 -8.81 -19.08
C PHE A 463 -20.14 -10.17 -18.37
N GLU A 464 -20.28 -11.26 -19.14
CA GLU A 464 -20.28 -12.63 -18.61
C GLU A 464 -18.93 -12.98 -17.98
N TYR A 465 -17.81 -12.66 -18.64
CA TYR A 465 -16.47 -12.85 -18.09
C TYR A 465 -16.29 -12.18 -16.72
N LEU A 466 -16.67 -10.90 -16.59
CA LEU A 466 -16.52 -10.20 -15.31
C LEU A 466 -17.53 -10.68 -14.25
N SER A 467 -18.66 -11.26 -14.66
CA SER A 467 -19.66 -11.84 -13.75
C SER A 467 -19.14 -13.06 -12.99
N ASP A 468 -18.10 -13.73 -13.48
CA ASP A 468 -17.44 -14.83 -12.76
C ASP A 468 -16.74 -14.34 -11.47
N PHE A 469 -16.43 -13.04 -11.38
CA PHE A 469 -15.66 -12.45 -10.28
C PHE A 469 -16.49 -11.48 -9.42
N THR A 470 -17.69 -11.12 -9.84
CA THR A 470 -18.55 -10.22 -9.08
C THR A 470 -20.03 -10.40 -9.36
N GLU A 471 -20.83 -10.12 -8.35
CA GLU A 471 -22.26 -9.88 -8.52
C GLU A 471 -22.49 -8.42 -8.92
N TRP A 472 -23.63 -8.15 -9.57
CA TRP A 472 -23.90 -6.85 -10.17
C TRP A 472 -25.07 -6.12 -9.50
N ARG A 473 -24.84 -4.86 -9.13
CA ARG A 473 -25.90 -3.88 -8.92
C ARG A 473 -26.26 -3.23 -10.25
N ARG A 474 -27.50 -3.38 -10.72
CA ARG A 474 -27.97 -2.64 -11.91
C ARG A 474 -27.94 -1.14 -11.63
N TYR A 475 -27.30 -0.38 -12.51
CA TYR A 475 -27.14 1.05 -12.35
C TYR A 475 -26.98 1.72 -13.72
N GLU A 476 -27.95 2.57 -14.08
CA GLU A 476 -27.90 3.41 -15.27
C GLU A 476 -27.50 4.83 -14.88
N HIS A 477 -26.30 5.23 -15.29
CA HIS A 477 -25.73 6.51 -14.92
C HIS A 477 -26.45 7.67 -15.61
N ARG A 478 -26.59 8.80 -14.93
CA ARG A 478 -27.23 10.03 -15.43
C ARG A 478 -26.40 11.22 -15.01
N VAL A 479 -26.20 12.21 -15.88
CA VAL A 479 -25.41 13.41 -15.56
C VAL A 479 -26.28 14.64 -15.72
N ARG A 480 -26.10 15.62 -14.84
CA ARG A 480 -26.67 16.97 -15.01
C ARG A 480 -25.55 17.97 -15.30
N ALA A 481 -25.83 18.99 -16.10
CA ALA A 481 -24.91 20.11 -16.35
C ALA A 481 -25.47 21.40 -15.75
N SER A 482 -24.63 22.15 -15.01
CA SER A 482 -24.92 23.51 -14.55
C SER A 482 -24.72 24.51 -15.69
N VAL A 483 -25.81 24.97 -16.29
CA VAL A 483 -25.81 25.91 -17.42
C VAL A 483 -26.89 26.96 -17.19
N ASP A 484 -26.53 28.24 -17.30
CA ASP A 484 -27.44 29.39 -17.13
C ASP A 484 -28.25 29.33 -15.82
N GLY A 485 -27.62 28.87 -14.72
CA GLY A 485 -28.25 28.72 -13.41
C GLY A 485 -29.23 27.54 -13.29
N ARG A 486 -29.27 26.63 -14.28
CA ARG A 486 -30.13 25.44 -14.32
C ARG A 486 -29.32 24.16 -14.32
N LEU A 487 -29.89 23.08 -13.76
CA LEU A 487 -29.34 21.72 -13.82
C LEU A 487 -30.10 20.89 -14.87
N VAL A 488 -29.62 20.93 -16.10
CA VAL A 488 -30.27 20.27 -17.25
C VAL A 488 -29.62 18.91 -17.56
N PRO A 489 -30.32 17.96 -18.22
CA PRO A 489 -29.76 16.66 -18.58
C PRO A 489 -28.50 16.77 -19.46
N LEU A 490 -27.58 15.83 -19.28
CA LEU A 490 -26.48 15.59 -20.20
C LEU A 490 -26.37 14.07 -20.44
N PRO A 491 -26.36 13.59 -21.70
CA PRO A 491 -26.20 14.32 -22.96
C PRO A 491 -27.38 15.22 -23.35
N ILE A 492 -27.13 16.23 -24.20
CA ILE A 492 -28.16 17.15 -24.68
C ILE A 492 -29.27 16.36 -25.37
N ASN A 493 -30.49 16.50 -24.85
CA ASN A 493 -31.68 15.80 -25.29
C ASN A 493 -32.90 16.75 -25.34
N LEU A 494 -34.10 16.23 -25.59
CA LEU A 494 -35.34 17.03 -25.67
C LEU A 494 -35.62 17.83 -24.41
N ASP A 495 -35.46 17.22 -23.24
CA ASP A 495 -35.68 17.90 -21.96
C ASP A 495 -34.62 18.98 -21.72
N THR A 496 -33.39 18.78 -22.18
CA THR A 496 -32.33 19.79 -22.10
C THR A 496 -32.73 21.09 -22.81
N ILE A 497 -33.24 20.99 -24.04
CA ILE A 497 -33.60 22.16 -24.86
C ILE A 497 -34.87 22.82 -24.30
N ASN A 498 -35.89 22.02 -23.95
CA ASN A 498 -37.12 22.56 -23.37
C ASN A 498 -36.88 23.23 -22.01
N GLU A 499 -36.05 22.66 -21.15
CA GLU A 499 -35.70 23.26 -19.86
C GLU A 499 -34.83 24.52 -20.00
N LEU A 500 -33.88 24.54 -20.93
CA LEU A 500 -32.96 25.68 -21.09
C LEU A 500 -33.66 26.90 -21.71
N TYR A 501 -34.48 26.68 -22.74
CA TYR A 501 -35.12 27.77 -23.50
C TYR A 501 -36.59 28.02 -23.13
N GLY A 502 -37.16 27.21 -22.22
CA GLY A 502 -38.57 27.34 -21.84
C GLY A 502 -39.53 26.99 -22.98
N THR A 503 -39.12 26.09 -23.88
CA THR A 503 -39.91 25.65 -25.03
C THR A 503 -40.76 24.42 -24.70
N SER A 504 -41.61 24.00 -25.63
CA SER A 504 -42.39 22.75 -25.56
C SER A 504 -42.30 21.98 -26.87
N LEU A 505 -41.07 21.81 -27.36
CA LEU A 505 -40.78 21.04 -28.57
C LEU A 505 -41.08 19.56 -28.34
N ASP A 506 -41.46 18.89 -29.42
CA ASP A 506 -41.42 17.43 -29.53
C ASP A 506 -40.14 16.99 -30.28
N ALA A 507 -39.99 15.69 -30.57
CA ALA A 507 -38.81 15.17 -31.23
C ALA A 507 -38.58 15.75 -32.64
N ASN A 508 -39.65 15.99 -33.40
CA ASN A 508 -39.57 16.58 -34.73
C ASN A 508 -39.19 18.06 -34.66
N GLY A 509 -39.83 18.81 -33.75
CA GLY A 509 -39.48 20.21 -33.50
C GLY A 509 -38.05 20.39 -33.01
N LEU A 510 -37.52 19.43 -32.25
CA LEU A 510 -36.12 19.43 -31.85
C LEU A 510 -35.16 19.15 -33.02
N GLU A 511 -35.51 18.22 -33.91
CA GLU A 511 -34.72 17.95 -35.11
C GLU A 511 -34.65 19.19 -36.02
N GLU A 512 -35.79 19.87 -36.24
CA GLU A 512 -35.85 21.14 -36.97
C GLU A 512 -35.04 22.24 -36.26
N PHE A 513 -35.14 22.33 -34.94
CA PHE A 513 -34.35 23.29 -34.15
C PHE A 513 -32.85 23.05 -34.36
N PHE A 514 -32.35 21.83 -34.18
CA PHE A 514 -30.94 21.51 -34.40
C PHE A 514 -30.51 21.78 -35.84
N ALA A 515 -31.31 21.41 -36.84
CA ALA A 515 -31.01 21.70 -38.25
C ALA A 515 -30.94 23.22 -38.53
N SER A 516 -31.74 24.03 -37.84
CA SER A 516 -31.76 25.49 -38.01
C SER A 516 -30.53 26.21 -37.44
N VAL A 517 -29.86 25.61 -36.43
CA VAL A 517 -28.71 26.22 -35.74
C VAL A 517 -27.37 25.56 -36.09
N ALA A 518 -27.39 24.35 -36.66
CA ALA A 518 -26.20 23.61 -37.03
C ALA A 518 -25.33 24.38 -38.04
N GLU A 519 -24.02 24.35 -37.82
CA GLU A 519 -23.06 24.98 -38.74
C GLU A 519 -22.66 24.01 -39.86
N PRO A 520 -22.60 24.46 -41.13
CA PRO A 520 -22.09 23.64 -42.21
C PRO A 520 -20.59 23.38 -42.04
N VAL A 521 -20.21 22.10 -41.95
CA VAL A 521 -18.81 21.66 -41.85
C VAL A 521 -18.53 20.65 -42.97
N ASP A 522 -17.64 21.01 -43.91
CA ASP A 522 -17.33 20.17 -45.08
C ASP A 522 -16.78 18.79 -44.70
N ARG A 523 -15.92 18.73 -43.67
CA ARG A 523 -15.35 17.50 -43.14
C ARG A 523 -15.03 17.65 -41.67
N VAL A 524 -15.71 16.86 -40.84
CA VAL A 524 -15.46 16.77 -39.39
C VAL A 524 -14.07 16.20 -39.13
N ARG A 525 -13.24 16.95 -38.41
CA ARG A 525 -11.88 16.58 -38.00
C ARG A 525 -11.65 16.77 -36.50
N THR A 526 -12.21 17.84 -35.94
CA THR A 526 -11.94 18.28 -34.57
C THR A 526 -13.10 18.00 -33.63
N SER A 527 -12.84 18.12 -32.34
CA SER A 527 -13.89 18.04 -31.31
C SER A 527 -14.88 19.21 -31.35
N GLU A 528 -14.48 20.37 -31.88
CA GLU A 528 -15.40 21.48 -32.19
C GLU A 528 -16.36 21.09 -33.31
N ASP A 529 -15.82 20.61 -34.44
CA ASP A 529 -16.57 20.26 -35.66
C ASP A 529 -17.74 19.32 -35.37
N VAL A 530 -17.51 18.30 -34.53
CA VAL A 530 -18.51 17.28 -34.16
C VAL A 530 -19.74 17.91 -33.51
N VAL A 531 -19.53 18.95 -32.70
CA VAL A 531 -20.59 19.55 -31.88
C VAL A 531 -21.29 20.66 -32.66
N VAL A 532 -20.54 21.59 -33.26
CA VAL A 532 -21.13 22.74 -33.97
C VAL A 532 -21.93 22.31 -35.20
N SER A 533 -21.51 21.24 -35.88
CA SER A 533 -22.23 20.68 -37.03
C SER A 533 -23.55 19.99 -36.66
N LYS A 534 -23.83 19.78 -35.37
CA LYS A 534 -25.04 19.11 -34.90
C LYS A 534 -25.97 20.03 -34.11
N VAL A 535 -25.41 20.83 -33.21
CA VAL A 535 -26.21 21.64 -32.25
C VAL A 535 -25.92 23.13 -32.31
N GLY A 536 -25.08 23.57 -33.26
CA GLY A 536 -24.75 24.97 -33.45
C GLY A 536 -23.80 25.56 -32.41
N ARG A 537 -23.41 26.83 -32.65
CA ARG A 537 -22.43 27.57 -31.86
C ARG A 537 -22.82 27.72 -30.39
N GLU A 538 -24.06 28.12 -30.13
CA GLU A 538 -24.51 28.50 -28.78
C GLU A 538 -24.45 27.31 -27.82
N LEU A 539 -25.02 26.16 -28.20
CA LEU A 539 -25.00 24.97 -27.37
C LEU A 539 -23.59 24.39 -27.24
N TYR A 540 -22.76 24.50 -28.27
CA TYR A 540 -21.34 24.17 -28.18
C TYR A 540 -20.64 25.00 -27.10
N GLU A 541 -20.84 26.33 -27.08
CA GLU A 541 -20.21 27.21 -26.11
C GLU A 541 -20.71 26.97 -24.69
N LYS A 542 -22.03 26.74 -24.53
CA LYS A 542 -22.66 26.51 -23.22
C LYS A 542 -22.23 25.19 -22.57
N PHE A 543 -22.09 24.10 -23.35
CA PHE A 543 -21.89 22.75 -22.79
C PHE A 543 -20.49 22.18 -22.99
N PHE A 544 -19.82 22.50 -24.08
CA PHE A 544 -18.61 21.79 -24.51
C PHE A 544 -17.34 22.63 -24.45
N ARG A 545 -17.38 23.87 -24.95
CA ARG A 545 -16.16 24.68 -25.15
C ARG A 545 -15.37 24.87 -23.86
N ASN A 546 -16.00 25.46 -22.85
CA ASN A 546 -15.32 25.75 -21.58
C ASN A 546 -15.05 24.49 -20.76
N TYR A 547 -15.94 23.48 -20.80
CA TYR A 547 -15.71 22.20 -20.15
C TYR A 547 -14.45 21.51 -20.70
N THR A 548 -14.32 21.43 -22.03
CA THR A 548 -13.18 20.84 -22.72
C THR A 548 -11.90 21.62 -22.43
N ARG A 549 -11.95 22.95 -22.47
CA ARG A 549 -10.80 23.79 -22.10
C ARG A 549 -10.33 23.53 -20.67
N LYS A 550 -11.25 23.41 -19.71
CA LYS A 550 -10.88 23.02 -18.34
C LYS A 550 -10.27 21.62 -18.28
N GLN A 551 -10.91 20.64 -18.90
CA GLN A 551 -10.48 19.24 -18.86
C GLN A 551 -9.11 19.03 -19.51
N TRP A 552 -8.86 19.66 -20.66
CA TRP A 552 -7.72 19.36 -21.52
C TRP A 552 -6.67 20.45 -21.58
N ASP A 553 -6.98 21.65 -21.09
CA ASP A 553 -6.16 22.86 -21.26
C ASP A 553 -5.89 23.18 -22.74
N LEU A 554 -6.87 22.84 -23.59
CA LEU A 554 -6.83 22.97 -25.04
C LEU A 554 -8.22 23.34 -25.55
N ASP A 555 -8.26 24.07 -26.65
CA ASP A 555 -9.51 24.35 -27.33
C ASP A 555 -10.03 23.07 -28.04
N PRO A 556 -11.36 22.84 -28.13
CA PRO A 556 -11.89 21.70 -28.86
C PRO A 556 -11.45 21.63 -30.34
N SER A 557 -11.08 22.75 -30.96
CA SER A 557 -10.51 22.79 -32.31
C SER A 557 -9.10 22.14 -32.41
N GLU A 558 -8.40 22.00 -31.29
CA GLU A 558 -7.05 21.41 -31.21
C GLU A 558 -7.07 19.91 -30.86
N LEU A 559 -8.25 19.34 -30.62
CA LEU A 559 -8.45 17.94 -30.23
C LEU A 559 -9.13 17.17 -31.35
N ASP A 560 -8.77 15.89 -31.48
CA ASP A 560 -9.42 14.98 -32.42
C ASP A 560 -10.95 14.87 -32.14
N ALA A 561 -11.74 14.69 -33.21
CA ALA A 561 -13.19 14.53 -33.14
C ALA A 561 -13.67 13.45 -32.15
N SER A 562 -12.86 12.42 -31.90
CA SER A 562 -13.20 11.33 -30.99
C SER A 562 -13.39 11.75 -29.53
N VAL A 563 -12.88 12.91 -29.09
CA VAL A 563 -12.99 13.34 -27.68
C VAL A 563 -14.42 13.76 -27.34
N THR A 564 -15.03 14.70 -28.06
CA THR A 564 -16.41 15.15 -27.82
C THR A 564 -17.48 14.22 -28.39
N ALA A 565 -17.16 13.42 -29.42
CA ALA A 565 -18.08 12.43 -29.99
C ALA A 565 -18.60 11.38 -28.97
N ARG A 566 -17.93 11.26 -27.82
CA ARG A 566 -18.32 10.38 -26.70
C ARG A 566 -19.61 10.83 -25.98
N VAL A 567 -20.04 12.08 -26.16
CA VAL A 567 -21.27 12.63 -25.57
C VAL A 567 -22.21 13.05 -26.71
N PRO A 568 -22.94 12.10 -27.33
CA PRO A 568 -23.78 12.37 -28.48
C PRO A 568 -25.06 13.10 -28.09
N THR A 569 -25.54 13.96 -28.96
CA THR A 569 -26.84 14.64 -28.82
C THR A 569 -27.98 13.70 -29.20
N ARG A 570 -29.17 13.92 -28.63
CA ARG A 570 -30.34 13.03 -28.77
C ARG A 570 -31.59 13.83 -29.12
N LEU A 571 -32.49 13.21 -29.88
CA LEU A 571 -33.80 13.77 -30.22
C LEU A 571 -34.92 13.32 -29.26
N ASN A 572 -34.65 12.34 -28.40
CA ASN A 572 -35.61 11.78 -27.45
C ASN A 572 -35.41 12.33 -26.02
N ARG A 573 -36.11 11.75 -25.05
CA ARG A 573 -36.02 12.11 -23.62
C ARG A 573 -35.12 11.19 -22.79
N ASP A 574 -34.30 10.37 -23.45
CA ASP A 574 -33.38 9.47 -22.73
C ASP A 574 -32.28 10.31 -22.08
N ASP A 575 -32.21 10.27 -20.75
CA ASP A 575 -31.26 11.03 -19.93
C ASP A 575 -30.10 10.17 -19.39
N ARG A 576 -30.04 8.88 -19.76
CA ARG A 576 -28.94 8.00 -19.37
C ARG A 576 -27.65 8.46 -20.04
N TYR A 577 -26.55 8.51 -19.33
CA TYR A 577 -25.28 8.94 -19.89
C TYR A 577 -24.74 7.95 -20.93
N PHE A 578 -24.94 6.64 -20.67
CA PHE A 578 -24.58 5.55 -21.58
C PHE A 578 -25.85 4.89 -22.14
N THR A 579 -25.76 4.43 -23.39
CA THR A 579 -26.84 3.65 -24.05
C THR A 579 -26.49 2.18 -24.21
N ASP A 580 -25.39 1.75 -23.60
CA ASP A 580 -24.90 0.38 -23.61
C ASP A 580 -25.93 -0.59 -23.02
N THR A 581 -25.95 -1.82 -23.56
CA THR A 581 -26.88 -2.88 -23.15
C THR A 581 -26.72 -3.29 -21.69
N TYR A 582 -25.48 -3.44 -21.23
CA TYR A 582 -25.16 -3.88 -19.87
C TYR A 582 -24.60 -2.69 -19.08
N GLN A 583 -25.35 -2.21 -18.09
CA GLN A 583 -24.94 -1.11 -17.20
C GLN A 583 -25.13 -1.54 -15.75
N ALA A 584 -24.02 -1.70 -15.04
CA ALA A 584 -24.03 -2.19 -13.68
C ALA A 584 -22.74 -1.82 -12.94
N MET A 585 -22.81 -1.85 -11.62
CA MET A 585 -21.67 -1.64 -10.71
C MET A 585 -21.38 -2.95 -9.97
N PRO A 586 -20.11 -3.29 -9.71
CA PRO A 586 -19.78 -4.43 -8.85
C PRO A 586 -20.44 -4.27 -7.48
N LEU A 587 -21.22 -5.27 -7.04
CA LEU A 587 -22.05 -5.18 -5.85
C LEU A 587 -21.24 -4.87 -4.57
N GLN A 588 -20.01 -5.39 -4.50
CA GLN A 588 -19.10 -5.23 -3.37
C GLN A 588 -17.89 -4.32 -3.68
N GLY A 589 -17.97 -3.53 -4.75
CA GLY A 589 -16.86 -2.70 -5.23
C GLY A 589 -15.90 -3.43 -6.16
N TYR A 590 -15.12 -2.65 -6.91
CA TYR A 590 -14.13 -3.12 -7.86
C TYR A 590 -12.97 -3.85 -7.19
N THR A 591 -12.48 -3.39 -6.04
CA THR A 591 -11.34 -4.03 -5.36
C THR A 591 -11.65 -5.49 -5.03
N ARG A 592 -12.85 -5.79 -4.54
CA ARG A 592 -13.29 -7.18 -4.28
C ARG A 592 -13.37 -8.04 -5.54
N MET A 593 -13.75 -7.45 -6.67
CA MET A 593 -13.74 -8.13 -7.97
C MET A 593 -12.30 -8.45 -8.41
N PHE A 594 -11.37 -7.49 -8.29
CA PHE A 594 -9.96 -7.69 -8.63
C PHE A 594 -9.26 -8.70 -7.74
N GLU A 595 -9.56 -8.71 -6.44
CA GLU A 595 -9.07 -9.73 -5.50
C GLU A 595 -9.48 -11.13 -5.99
N ARG A 596 -10.74 -11.33 -6.37
CA ARG A 596 -11.22 -12.62 -6.90
C ARG A 596 -10.62 -12.99 -8.25
N MET A 597 -10.39 -12.01 -9.13
CA MET A 597 -9.71 -12.25 -10.41
C MET A 597 -8.29 -12.78 -10.20
N LEU A 598 -7.59 -12.30 -9.16
CA LEU A 598 -6.20 -12.63 -8.89
C LEU A 598 -6.02 -13.77 -7.87
N ASP A 599 -7.10 -14.23 -7.23
CA ASP A 599 -7.11 -15.34 -6.27
C ASP A 599 -7.01 -16.69 -6.97
N HIS A 600 -5.80 -17.01 -7.44
CA HIS A 600 -5.52 -18.28 -8.10
C HIS A 600 -4.13 -18.80 -7.68
N PRO A 601 -3.93 -20.11 -7.41
CA PRO A 601 -2.67 -20.64 -6.89
C PRO A 601 -1.44 -20.40 -7.78
N ASN A 602 -1.66 -20.24 -9.09
CA ASN A 602 -0.59 -19.94 -10.05
C ASN A 602 -0.31 -18.43 -10.21
N ILE A 603 -1.05 -17.55 -9.55
CA ILE A 603 -0.85 -16.10 -9.61
C ILE A 603 -0.17 -15.66 -8.31
N LYS A 604 0.91 -14.89 -8.44
CA LYS A 604 1.58 -14.19 -7.34
C LYS A 604 1.45 -12.70 -7.62
N VAL A 605 1.19 -11.91 -6.59
CA VAL A 605 1.02 -10.46 -6.74
C VAL A 605 2.05 -9.76 -5.84
N LEU A 606 2.85 -8.88 -6.42
CA LEU A 606 3.74 -7.96 -5.72
C LEU A 606 3.24 -6.54 -5.94
N LEU A 607 2.87 -5.86 -4.86
CA LEU A 607 2.49 -4.45 -4.92
C LEU A 607 3.61 -3.60 -4.32
N GLN A 608 3.59 -2.30 -4.59
CA GLN A 608 4.69 -1.37 -4.29
C GLN A 608 6.01 -1.79 -4.92
N THR A 609 5.96 -2.38 -6.11
CA THR A 609 7.15 -2.89 -6.79
C THR A 609 7.14 -2.36 -8.21
N ASP A 610 8.15 -1.56 -8.56
CA ASP A 610 8.40 -1.25 -9.96
C ASP A 610 8.94 -2.50 -10.66
N TYR A 611 8.50 -2.78 -11.89
CA TYR A 611 8.91 -3.99 -12.61
C TYR A 611 10.43 -4.04 -12.84
N ARG A 612 11.10 -2.90 -12.83
CA ARG A 612 12.56 -2.82 -12.96
C ARG A 612 13.30 -3.36 -11.75
N GLU A 613 12.65 -3.37 -10.58
CA GLU A 613 13.24 -3.87 -9.33
C GLU A 613 13.27 -5.40 -9.28
N ILE A 614 12.47 -6.09 -10.09
CA ILE A 614 12.43 -7.55 -10.14
C ILE A 614 13.32 -8.15 -11.24
N ASP A 615 13.95 -7.31 -12.06
CA ASP A 615 14.82 -7.78 -13.13
C ASP A 615 16.02 -8.55 -12.55
N GLY A 616 16.30 -9.72 -13.11
CA GLY A 616 17.32 -10.64 -12.61
C GLY A 616 16.99 -11.39 -11.30
N ILE A 617 15.91 -11.04 -10.58
CA ILE A 617 15.50 -11.71 -9.33
C ILE A 617 14.65 -12.95 -9.62
N PHE A 618 13.61 -12.80 -10.44
CA PHE A 618 12.69 -13.88 -10.78
C PHE A 618 12.85 -14.25 -12.26
N PRO A 619 13.30 -15.46 -12.61
CA PRO A 619 13.35 -15.88 -14.00
C PRO A 619 11.93 -16.01 -14.59
N TYR A 620 11.69 -15.41 -15.75
CA TYR A 620 10.42 -15.51 -16.50
C TYR A 620 10.63 -15.69 -18.02
N ASP A 621 9.63 -16.25 -18.70
CA ASP A 621 9.71 -16.55 -20.15
C ASP A 621 9.10 -15.45 -21.03
N GLY A 622 8.13 -14.69 -20.51
CA GLY A 622 7.52 -13.56 -21.23
C GLY A 622 6.97 -12.48 -20.30
N MET A 623 6.68 -11.31 -20.87
CA MET A 623 6.16 -10.15 -20.15
C MET A 623 4.88 -9.61 -20.78
N ILE A 624 3.93 -9.22 -19.95
CA ILE A 624 2.80 -8.36 -20.32
C ILE A 624 3.06 -7.00 -19.68
N TYR A 625 3.13 -5.96 -20.50
CA TYR A 625 3.39 -4.60 -20.03
C TYR A 625 2.15 -3.72 -20.23
N THR A 626 1.67 -3.09 -19.15
CA THR A 626 0.47 -2.24 -19.18
C THR A 626 0.70 -0.78 -18.76
N GLY A 627 1.94 -0.43 -18.40
CA GLY A 627 2.37 0.93 -18.05
C GLY A 627 2.56 1.86 -19.27
N PRO A 628 3.04 3.09 -19.07
CA PRO A 628 3.31 4.04 -20.16
C PRO A 628 4.39 3.51 -21.12
N VAL A 629 4.07 3.46 -22.42
CA VAL A 629 4.98 2.87 -23.42
C VAL A 629 6.27 3.66 -23.59
N ASP A 630 6.22 4.97 -23.40
CA ASP A 630 7.37 5.85 -23.43
C ASP A 630 8.33 5.58 -22.26
N GLU A 631 7.80 5.35 -21.05
CA GLU A 631 8.60 4.97 -19.88
C GLU A 631 9.32 3.65 -20.08
N PHE A 632 8.68 2.64 -20.69
CA PHE A 632 9.33 1.34 -20.97
C PHE A 632 10.59 1.48 -21.83
N PHE A 633 10.60 2.44 -22.76
CA PHE A 633 11.73 2.71 -23.65
C PHE A 633 12.53 3.96 -23.22
N ASP A 634 12.58 4.24 -21.92
CA ASP A 634 13.39 5.29 -21.29
C ASP A 634 13.22 6.68 -21.93
N LEU A 635 12.00 7.00 -22.35
CA LEU A 635 11.65 8.28 -22.97
C LEU A 635 12.53 8.62 -24.20
N ARG A 636 13.07 7.62 -24.91
CA ARG A 636 14.04 7.81 -26.01
C ARG A 636 13.57 8.76 -27.13
N TYR A 637 12.27 8.86 -27.38
CA TYR A 637 11.70 9.78 -28.38
C TYR A 637 11.01 11.00 -27.77
N GLY A 638 11.12 11.20 -26.46
CA GLY A 638 10.43 12.21 -25.68
C GLY A 638 9.19 11.66 -24.98
N LYS A 639 8.75 12.38 -23.94
CA LYS A 639 7.58 12.01 -23.12
C LYS A 639 6.29 12.10 -23.94
N LEU A 640 5.47 11.05 -23.91
CA LEU A 640 4.12 11.09 -24.47
C LEU A 640 3.22 11.96 -23.57
N PRO A 641 2.45 12.91 -24.14
CA PRO A 641 1.58 13.74 -23.31
C PRO A 641 0.42 12.94 -22.73
N TYR A 642 0.28 12.97 -21.40
CA TYR A 642 -0.89 12.44 -20.70
C TYR A 642 -1.51 13.55 -19.87
N ARG A 643 -2.84 13.61 -19.81
CA ARG A 643 -3.57 14.48 -18.89
C ARG A 643 -3.73 13.80 -17.54
N SER A 644 -3.49 14.56 -16.47
CA SER A 644 -3.68 14.12 -15.10
C SER A 644 -4.90 14.79 -14.45
N LEU A 645 -5.21 14.37 -13.23
CA LEU A 645 -6.33 14.83 -12.40
C LEU A 645 -5.88 14.86 -10.94
N GLU A 646 -6.33 15.89 -10.23
CA GLU A 646 -6.34 15.95 -8.78
C GLU A 646 -7.77 15.73 -8.28
N PHE A 647 -7.92 14.94 -7.22
CA PHE A 647 -9.20 14.57 -6.65
C PHE A 647 -9.32 15.16 -5.25
N ARG A 648 -10.31 16.03 -5.05
CA ARG A 648 -10.61 16.60 -3.72
C ARG A 648 -11.86 15.94 -3.16
N PHE A 649 -11.69 15.14 -2.12
CA PHE A 649 -12.79 14.46 -1.44
C PHE A 649 -13.33 15.31 -0.29
N GLU A 650 -14.65 15.33 -0.14
CA GLU A 650 -15.33 15.98 0.98
C GLU A 650 -16.43 15.06 1.53
N THR A 651 -16.47 14.88 2.84
CA THR A 651 -17.51 14.12 3.53
C THR A 651 -18.46 15.08 4.25
N HIS A 652 -19.76 14.88 4.08
CA HIS A 652 -20.81 15.73 4.64
C HIS A 652 -21.74 14.95 5.56
N ASP A 653 -22.16 15.58 6.66
CA ASP A 653 -23.06 15.01 7.66
C ASP A 653 -24.53 15.12 7.23
N ARG A 654 -24.83 14.51 6.08
CA ARG A 654 -26.16 14.40 5.49
C ARG A 654 -26.21 13.20 4.55
N GLU A 655 -27.41 12.71 4.29
CA GLU A 655 -27.59 11.53 3.46
C GLU A 655 -27.29 11.80 1.97
N TRP A 656 -27.72 12.93 1.43
CA TRP A 656 -27.52 13.30 0.02
C TRP A 656 -27.00 14.74 -0.09
N PHE A 657 -25.96 14.96 -0.89
CA PHE A 657 -25.32 16.26 -1.08
C PHE A 657 -25.89 17.02 -2.28
N GLN A 658 -26.10 16.33 -3.40
CA GLN A 658 -26.52 16.90 -4.69
C GLN A 658 -27.67 16.09 -5.32
N PRO A 659 -28.48 16.68 -6.22
CA PRO A 659 -29.69 16.03 -6.76
C PRO A 659 -29.42 14.97 -7.85
N ALA A 660 -28.16 14.75 -8.23
CA ALA A 660 -27.75 13.85 -9.29
C ALA A 660 -26.41 13.17 -8.93
N PRO A 661 -26.10 11.97 -9.46
CA PRO A 661 -24.83 11.29 -9.16
C PRO A 661 -23.62 12.12 -9.56
N VAL A 662 -23.71 12.86 -10.68
CA VAL A 662 -22.67 13.74 -11.17
C VAL A 662 -23.30 15.04 -11.66
N VAL A 663 -22.72 16.15 -11.23
CA VAL A 663 -23.00 17.48 -11.76
C VAL A 663 -21.75 17.99 -12.46
N ASN A 664 -21.86 18.22 -13.77
CA ASN A 664 -20.84 18.88 -14.57
C ASN A 664 -21.00 20.39 -14.48
N PHE A 665 -19.88 21.12 -14.44
CA PHE A 665 -19.87 22.57 -14.42
C PHE A 665 -19.09 23.08 -15.65
N PRO A 666 -19.71 23.23 -16.83
CA PRO A 666 -18.98 23.68 -18.02
C PRO A 666 -18.36 25.06 -17.88
N ASN A 667 -19.08 26.00 -17.25
CA ASN A 667 -18.75 27.43 -17.25
C ASN A 667 -18.34 27.99 -15.89
N GLU A 668 -18.57 27.23 -14.81
CA GLU A 668 -18.36 27.65 -13.43
C GLU A 668 -17.25 26.84 -12.79
N HIS A 669 -16.59 27.41 -11.78
CA HIS A 669 -15.54 26.76 -10.96
C HIS A 669 -14.29 26.29 -11.72
N SER A 670 -13.24 26.00 -10.95
CA SER A 670 -11.99 25.42 -11.46
C SER A 670 -12.05 23.90 -11.66
N TYR A 671 -12.90 23.19 -10.90
CA TYR A 671 -13.18 21.76 -11.13
C TYR A 671 -14.12 21.56 -12.34
N THR A 672 -14.05 20.39 -12.96
CA THR A 672 -14.94 20.05 -14.10
C THR A 672 -16.28 19.52 -13.63
N ARG A 673 -16.29 18.71 -12.57
CA ARG A 673 -17.49 18.07 -12.04
C ARG A 673 -17.37 17.69 -10.57
N CYS A 674 -18.53 17.46 -9.95
CA CYS A 674 -18.67 16.90 -8.61
C CYS A 674 -19.45 15.58 -8.70
N THR A 675 -18.91 14.52 -8.08
CA THR A 675 -19.51 13.19 -8.07
C THR A 675 -19.84 12.75 -6.65
N GLU A 676 -21.04 12.23 -6.43
CA GLU A 676 -21.49 11.67 -5.15
C GLU A 676 -21.59 10.14 -5.23
N PHE A 677 -20.69 9.44 -4.51
CA PHE A 677 -20.45 8.01 -4.70
C PHE A 677 -21.62 7.10 -4.30
N LYS A 678 -22.43 7.51 -3.32
CA LYS A 678 -23.58 6.71 -2.87
C LYS A 678 -24.59 6.42 -3.99
N TYR A 679 -24.74 7.33 -4.96
CA TYR A 679 -25.58 7.04 -6.12
C TYR A 679 -25.02 5.89 -6.96
N LEU A 680 -23.69 5.82 -7.12
CA LEU A 680 -22.98 4.82 -7.93
C LEU A 680 -22.97 3.47 -7.21
N THR A 681 -22.67 3.45 -5.92
CA THR A 681 -22.54 2.20 -5.15
C THR A 681 -23.88 1.67 -4.65
N GLY A 682 -24.86 2.55 -4.43
CA GLY A 682 -26.13 2.21 -3.79
C GLY A 682 -26.02 2.00 -2.29
N GLN A 683 -24.90 2.42 -1.69
CA GLN A 683 -24.67 2.28 -0.27
C GLN A 683 -25.63 3.16 0.53
N GLU A 684 -26.34 2.56 1.48
CA GLU A 684 -27.10 3.30 2.50
C GLU A 684 -26.16 3.73 3.63
N HIS A 685 -26.15 5.03 3.94
CA HIS A 685 -25.26 5.60 4.95
C HIS A 685 -25.77 6.98 5.41
N ALA A 686 -25.63 7.29 6.71
CA ALA A 686 -26.10 8.55 7.28
C ALA A 686 -25.33 9.78 6.77
N LYS A 687 -24.07 9.58 6.38
CA LYS A 687 -23.19 10.57 5.74
C LYS A 687 -23.03 10.29 4.25
N THR A 688 -22.53 11.27 3.51
CA THR A 688 -22.17 11.11 2.10
C THR A 688 -20.78 11.67 1.83
N THR A 689 -20.09 11.08 0.86
CA THR A 689 -18.78 11.56 0.38
C THR A 689 -18.88 11.90 -1.09
N VAL A 690 -18.40 13.09 -1.45
CA VAL A 690 -18.30 13.59 -2.81
C VAL A 690 -16.86 13.79 -3.22
N VAL A 691 -16.59 13.81 -4.53
CA VAL A 691 -15.30 14.16 -5.08
C VAL A 691 -15.44 15.25 -6.14
N TYR A 692 -14.57 16.26 -6.06
CA TYR A 692 -14.36 17.27 -7.08
C TYR A 692 -13.15 16.90 -7.93
N GLU A 693 -13.29 16.93 -9.25
CA GLU A 693 -12.23 16.59 -10.20
C GLU A 693 -11.57 17.86 -10.76
N LEU A 694 -10.27 18.02 -10.51
CA LEU A 694 -9.48 19.16 -10.96
C LEU A 694 -8.43 18.71 -11.98
N PRO A 695 -8.56 19.10 -13.25
CA PRO A 695 -7.58 18.75 -14.27
C PRO A 695 -6.18 19.31 -13.99
N ARG A 696 -5.15 18.51 -14.28
CA ARG A 696 -3.74 18.87 -14.11
C ARG A 696 -2.91 18.47 -15.32
N ALA A 697 -1.89 19.26 -15.62
CA ALA A 697 -0.91 18.94 -16.67
C ALA A 697 0.08 17.86 -16.19
N GLU A 698 0.43 17.89 -14.91
CA GLU A 698 1.39 16.97 -14.29
C GLU A 698 0.71 16.06 -13.26
N GLY A 699 1.30 14.88 -13.04
CA GLY A 699 0.79 13.85 -12.15
C GLY A 699 0.69 12.49 -12.83
N ASP A 700 -0.03 11.56 -12.20
CA ASP A 700 -0.29 10.22 -12.75
C ASP A 700 -0.98 10.29 -14.13
N PRO A 701 -0.59 9.45 -15.09
CA PRO A 701 -1.18 9.47 -16.43
C PRO A 701 -2.59 8.84 -16.44
N TYR A 702 -3.64 9.66 -16.61
CA TYR A 702 -5.03 9.16 -16.69
C TYR A 702 -5.56 9.08 -18.12
N TYR A 703 -5.28 10.10 -18.94
CA TYR A 703 -5.80 10.19 -20.31
C TYR A 703 -4.68 10.46 -21.32
N PRO A 704 -4.53 9.63 -22.37
CA PRO A 704 -3.78 10.02 -23.57
C PRO A 704 -4.40 11.31 -24.15
N VAL A 705 -3.58 12.21 -24.69
CA VAL A 705 -4.02 13.47 -25.31
C VAL A 705 -4.13 13.27 -26.83
N PRO A 706 -5.33 13.04 -27.40
CA PRO A 706 -5.47 12.62 -28.80
C PRO A 706 -5.31 13.82 -29.74
N ARG A 707 -4.09 14.00 -30.25
CA ARG A 707 -3.72 15.01 -31.25
C ARG A 707 -2.83 14.42 -32.33
N PRO A 708 -2.81 14.96 -33.56
CA PRO A 708 -2.01 14.45 -34.66
C PRO A 708 -0.53 14.26 -34.30
N GLU A 709 0.10 15.27 -33.69
CA GLU A 709 1.50 15.25 -33.25
C GLU A 709 1.80 14.13 -32.22
N ASN A 710 0.90 13.91 -31.27
CA ASN A 710 1.05 12.85 -30.26
C ASN A 710 0.85 11.47 -30.89
N GLY A 711 -0.03 11.37 -31.89
CA GLY A 711 -0.21 10.17 -32.71
C GLY A 711 1.06 9.80 -33.46
N GLU A 712 1.75 10.76 -34.06
CA GLU A 712 3.04 10.53 -34.73
C GLU A 712 4.15 10.11 -33.76
N LEU A 713 4.21 10.70 -32.57
CA LEU A 713 5.14 10.27 -31.53
C LEU A 713 4.84 8.84 -31.07
N TYR A 714 3.57 8.52 -30.80
CA TYR A 714 3.16 7.17 -30.39
C TYR A 714 3.47 6.13 -31.47
N LYS A 715 3.31 6.43 -32.77
CA LYS A 715 3.68 5.50 -33.85
C LYS A 715 5.14 5.04 -33.76
N ARG A 716 6.06 5.92 -33.37
CA ARG A 716 7.48 5.58 -33.17
C ARG A 716 7.67 4.61 -32.01
N TYR A 717 6.99 4.84 -30.89
CA TYR A 717 7.01 3.92 -29.74
C TYR A 717 6.33 2.59 -30.06
N LYS A 718 5.21 2.61 -30.78
CA LYS A 718 4.52 1.40 -31.23
C LYS A 718 5.43 0.53 -32.09
N ALA A 719 6.23 1.11 -32.98
CA ALA A 719 7.18 0.34 -33.78
C ALA A 719 8.25 -0.36 -32.92
N LEU A 720 8.70 0.25 -31.82
CA LEU A 720 9.59 -0.41 -30.85
C LEU A 720 8.86 -1.53 -30.10
N ALA A 721 7.64 -1.25 -29.63
CA ALA A 721 6.80 -2.23 -28.93
C ALA A 721 6.54 -3.48 -29.79
N ASP A 722 6.17 -3.29 -31.06
CA ASP A 722 5.93 -4.39 -32.01
C ASP A 722 7.19 -5.21 -32.31
N ALA A 723 8.38 -4.58 -32.24
CA ALA A 723 9.67 -5.23 -32.48
C ALA A 723 10.28 -5.88 -31.22
N THR A 724 9.72 -5.65 -30.04
CA THR A 724 10.26 -6.19 -28.78
C THR A 724 9.81 -7.65 -28.62
N PRO A 725 10.75 -8.61 -28.64
CA PRO A 725 10.39 -10.01 -28.48
C PRO A 725 9.90 -10.28 -27.06
N ASP A 726 8.98 -11.24 -26.94
CA ASP A 726 8.50 -11.79 -25.65
C ASP A 726 7.86 -10.76 -24.69
N VAL A 727 7.53 -9.56 -25.18
CA VAL A 727 6.79 -8.51 -24.44
C VAL A 727 5.50 -8.15 -25.17
N HIS A 728 4.38 -8.21 -24.46
CA HIS A 728 3.06 -7.85 -24.98
C HIS A 728 2.57 -6.53 -24.36
N PHE A 729 2.41 -5.50 -25.18
CA PHE A 729 1.91 -4.18 -24.75
C PHE A 729 0.38 -4.12 -24.83
N VAL A 730 -0.28 -3.92 -23.68
CA VAL A 730 -1.75 -4.02 -23.57
C VAL A 730 -2.29 -2.96 -22.62
N GLY A 731 -3.49 -2.43 -22.92
CA GLY A 731 -4.18 -1.49 -22.05
C GLY A 731 -3.97 -0.02 -22.44
N ARG A 732 -4.62 0.85 -21.67
CA ARG A 732 -4.75 2.30 -21.96
C ARG A 732 -3.39 2.99 -22.15
N LEU A 733 -2.47 2.77 -21.21
CA LEU A 733 -1.18 3.46 -21.18
C LEU A 733 -0.21 2.87 -22.20
N ALA A 734 -0.06 1.55 -22.21
CA ALA A 734 0.86 0.83 -23.10
C ALA A 734 0.50 0.96 -24.58
N THR A 735 -0.78 1.21 -24.90
CA THR A 735 -1.22 1.41 -26.28
C THR A 735 -1.66 2.83 -26.60
N TYR A 736 -1.46 3.77 -25.67
CA TYR A 736 -1.79 5.20 -25.81
C TYR A 736 -3.20 5.45 -26.40
N LYS A 737 -4.20 4.69 -25.92
CA LYS A 737 -5.59 4.76 -26.42
C LYS A 737 -6.56 5.10 -25.32
N TYR A 738 -7.51 5.99 -25.60
CA TYR A 738 -8.53 6.40 -24.64
C TYR A 738 -9.65 5.36 -24.52
N TYR A 739 -9.35 4.24 -23.87
CA TYR A 739 -10.27 3.13 -23.66
C TYR A 739 -11.10 3.21 -22.36
N ASN A 740 -12.33 2.72 -22.44
CA ASN A 740 -13.18 2.35 -21.31
C ASN A 740 -12.74 1.02 -20.68
N MET A 741 -13.29 0.69 -19.51
CA MET A 741 -12.96 -0.56 -18.80
C MET A 741 -13.27 -1.80 -19.65
N ASP A 742 -14.45 -1.85 -20.26
CA ASP A 742 -14.89 -2.97 -21.08
C ASP A 742 -14.02 -3.18 -22.33
N GLN A 743 -13.61 -2.09 -22.97
CA GLN A 743 -12.70 -2.11 -24.11
C GLN A 743 -11.32 -2.64 -23.74
N VAL A 744 -10.82 -2.32 -22.54
CA VAL A 744 -9.55 -2.87 -22.03
C VAL A 744 -9.67 -4.36 -21.75
N VAL A 745 -10.78 -4.81 -21.15
CA VAL A 745 -11.03 -6.24 -20.92
C VAL A 745 -11.14 -6.99 -22.24
N ALA A 746 -11.90 -6.50 -23.22
CA ALA A 746 -11.99 -7.08 -24.55
C ALA A 746 -10.62 -7.14 -25.25
N GLN A 747 -9.81 -6.08 -25.14
CA GLN A 747 -8.45 -6.06 -25.67
C GLN A 747 -7.59 -7.15 -25.02
N ALA A 748 -7.65 -7.30 -23.69
CA ALA A 748 -6.90 -8.31 -22.94
C ALA A 748 -7.31 -9.74 -23.32
N LEU A 749 -8.61 -10.02 -23.44
CA LEU A 749 -9.12 -11.32 -23.92
C LEU A 749 -8.62 -11.63 -25.34
N ALA A 750 -8.66 -10.65 -26.25
CA ALA A 750 -8.14 -10.83 -27.60
C ALA A 750 -6.60 -11.01 -27.66
N VAL A 751 -5.84 -10.43 -26.72
CA VAL A 751 -4.40 -10.71 -26.59
C VAL A 751 -4.19 -12.13 -26.08
N PHE A 752 -4.94 -12.56 -25.07
CA PHE A 752 -4.86 -13.91 -24.53
C PHE A 752 -5.07 -14.99 -25.62
N THR A 753 -6.10 -14.85 -26.47
CA THR A 753 -6.32 -15.77 -27.59
C THR A 753 -5.13 -15.82 -28.56
N ARG A 754 -4.46 -14.69 -28.79
CA ARG A 754 -3.25 -14.63 -29.64
C ARG A 754 -2.07 -15.34 -29.00
N ILE A 755 -1.88 -15.17 -27.69
CA ILE A 755 -0.84 -15.88 -26.93
C ILE A 755 -1.07 -17.39 -27.02
N GLN A 756 -2.32 -17.87 -26.86
CA GLN A 756 -2.63 -19.30 -26.95
C GLN A 756 -2.44 -19.89 -28.35
N THR A 757 -2.76 -19.14 -29.40
CA THR A 757 -2.71 -19.63 -30.79
C THR A 757 -1.32 -19.51 -31.43
N GLY A 758 -0.39 -18.76 -30.80
CA GLY A 758 0.97 -18.54 -31.32
C GLY A 758 1.04 -17.68 -32.58
N VAL A 759 -0.07 -17.05 -32.99
CA VAL A 759 -0.14 -16.23 -34.21
C VAL A 759 0.38 -14.82 -33.91
N ARG A 760 1.52 -14.45 -34.53
CA ARG A 760 2.00 -13.04 -34.56
C ARG A 760 1.10 -12.21 -35.46
N ALA A 761 0.88 -10.94 -35.09
CA ALA A 761 -0.02 -10.07 -35.84
C ALA A 761 0.49 -9.79 -37.27
N GLU A 762 -0.34 -10.08 -38.27
CA GLU A 762 -0.30 -9.32 -39.53
C GLU A 762 -0.96 -7.94 -39.30
N PRO A 763 -0.50 -6.87 -39.97
CA PRO A 763 -1.16 -5.58 -39.89
C PRO A 763 -2.62 -5.70 -40.35
N THR A 764 -3.55 -5.31 -39.49
CA THR A 764 -4.99 -5.38 -39.79
C THR A 764 -5.34 -4.43 -40.94
N PRO A 765 -6.06 -4.89 -41.99
CA PRO A 765 -6.57 -4.03 -43.05
C PRO A 765 -7.84 -3.32 -42.55
N ALA A 766 -7.67 -2.26 -41.76
CA ALA A 766 -8.77 -1.35 -41.39
C ALA A 766 -8.50 0.11 -41.78
N GLU A 767 -7.47 0.39 -42.60
CA GLU A 767 -7.11 1.74 -43.05
C GLU A 767 -7.36 2.01 -44.54
N SER A 768 -7.99 1.10 -45.29
CA SER A 768 -8.21 1.26 -46.75
C SER A 768 -9.65 1.59 -47.18
N ALA A 769 -10.53 2.04 -46.29
CA ALA A 769 -11.87 2.53 -46.65
C ALA A 769 -11.94 4.07 -46.68
N SER A 770 -11.04 4.73 -47.43
CA SER A 770 -11.25 6.14 -47.84
C SER A 770 -10.67 6.50 -49.22
N ARG A 771 -10.34 5.50 -50.05
CA ARG A 771 -9.94 5.73 -51.46
C ARG A 771 -10.63 4.75 -52.39
N ASN A 772 -11.85 5.09 -52.80
CA ASN A 772 -12.32 4.95 -54.18
C ASN A 772 -13.72 5.54 -54.33
N GLY A 773 -13.76 6.86 -54.51
CA GLY A 773 -14.87 7.48 -55.24
C GLY A 773 -14.66 7.26 -56.74
N GLY A 774 -15.66 6.68 -57.40
CA GLY A 774 -15.87 6.86 -58.83
C GLY A 774 -15.49 5.68 -59.74
N ARG A 775 -16.46 4.81 -60.03
CA ARG A 775 -16.93 4.57 -61.41
C ARG A 775 -18.17 3.68 -61.39
N VAL A 776 -19.32 4.32 -61.55
CA VAL A 776 -20.55 3.65 -62.01
C VAL A 776 -20.28 3.16 -63.43
N ARG A 777 -20.20 1.84 -63.62
CA ARG A 777 -20.35 1.21 -64.93
C ARG A 777 -21.66 0.43 -64.93
N ALA A 778 -22.61 0.94 -65.70
CA ALA A 778 -23.85 0.28 -66.03
C ALA A 778 -23.57 -1.09 -66.67
N VAL A 779 -24.27 -2.13 -66.20
CA VAL A 779 -24.41 -3.39 -66.95
C VAL A 779 -25.90 -3.60 -67.22
N ARG A 780 -26.26 -3.37 -68.47
CA ARG A 780 -27.50 -3.83 -69.11
C ARG A 780 -27.56 -5.36 -69.02
N GLY A 781 -28.74 -5.89 -68.73
CA GLY A 781 -28.98 -7.33 -68.72
C GLY A 781 -28.94 -8.00 -70.09
N ARG A 782 -28.83 -9.33 -70.08
CA ARG A 782 -29.63 -10.26 -70.90
C ARG A 782 -29.31 -11.72 -70.55
N GLN A 783 -30.39 -12.45 -70.24
CA GLN A 783 -30.78 -13.78 -70.72
C GLN A 783 -29.82 -14.99 -70.60
N GLY A 784 -30.30 -16.00 -69.88
CA GLY A 784 -30.70 -17.26 -70.51
C GLY A 784 -29.84 -18.50 -70.19
N ARG A 785 -30.26 -19.33 -69.25
CA ARG A 785 -31.02 -20.58 -69.44
C ARG A 785 -31.31 -21.22 -68.08
#